data_AF-A0A5R9IKH9-F1
#
_entry.id   AF-A0A5R9IKH9-F1
#
_cell.length_a   1.000
_cell.length_b   1.000
_cell.length_c   1.000
_cell.angle_alpha   90.00
_cell.angle_beta   90.00
_cell.angle_gamma   90.00
#
_symmetry.space_group_name_H-M   'P 1'
#
loop_
_entity.id
_entity.type
_entity.pdbx_description
1 polymer ?
#
loop_
_entity_poly.entity_id
_entity_poly.type
_entity_poly.pdbx_seq_one_letter_code
_entity_poly.pdbx_strand_id
1 'polypeptide(L)'
;MKTKFNSLIFLMICLLSLAACQPDKTEQEYIDSALQLIDEQNYQAASIELKNAVKVAPTSGRARLLLGKTYLLNGSLQGAQKELQRALDLNYDADEILPLLARTNIFLLDYDAVKESVDTAIQLSPAVQQEIQTLAGISMSMAGDMQSGLEILSKVITNETNKDFYYKLSQAWFAAHNDQLPQAIEMVAELRSEQSEFKDATLILANLYRMDQQLQKSADTYKDYVETYPFNYLAQLSYIHVLIRNQNLDVAETQVDNLLATYQNSPIANEYKAELLTLKGEYKPAIEHATVALTSQPGLVKSNLIAGVANYRLNNYESSYRHLSIIENDIPDNHIGNRILSSVKLKLGYIDEAVASIEQLDEITAQDFALVANTSQALIRKGDTSQASKYIEKLDEMDVNDSQTLGQRGALKLSVQDDTGIDDLKRALELDPEFDQARLTLLLNYVKSKNYREAMDIAEDWVKQKPESDQGYLARGVVYRAQAQNDKANQEFNIALEKVENSPGALFNLALNDIQNDKAELAHERLETLLVNQPDHRGGLDLIISNANNLDDKTVVIEFLEDLAKENPEQVNLKIAQAKALENVGRRGDGLALLASMANKENNPDVYFRVYAKMALADKQYQRAENLYLAQIENNADNFDAYQGYLYTLEMQKKYQQAYTQVKKAQERFPQQENLKLVEANYLLLSNSYERARGVIEEIDPSEVNEVGYLKLRAKFHYQMNENDTAKEYAQPLHQRQPSATNSFLYAQILQRLGEYDTAVNVVNGALQKDDTNLALKNLKAELTSESNPKQAVTLYQEIADRYPDSFVVMNNLAWSAIQAGQYELGLDSAKKAAQLAPQQPQVMDTLAVAHMKMGQYDTAESLLIEAKEALPDNEEILLHYAEVLIYLNKLSESEQILATLATSEKKDRVLKLLDNKS
;
A
#
# COMPACT_ATOMS: atom_id res chain seq x y z
N MET A 1 -45.85 -66.25 -57.11
CA MET A 1 -44.99 -65.43 -58.00
C MET A 1 -44.29 -64.27 -57.27
N LYS A 2 -43.89 -64.43 -56.00
CA LYS A 2 -43.19 -63.40 -55.19
C LYS A 2 -41.72 -63.74 -54.86
N THR A 3 -41.21 -64.87 -55.36
CA THR A 3 -39.82 -65.30 -55.12
C THR A 3 -38.88 -65.03 -56.30
N LYS A 4 -39.39 -64.71 -57.50
CA LYS A 4 -38.55 -64.34 -58.66
C LYS A 4 -38.25 -62.83 -58.77
N PHE A 5 -38.97 -61.97 -58.06
CA PHE A 5 -38.75 -60.52 -58.09
C PHE A 5 -37.65 -60.06 -57.11
N ASN A 6 -37.53 -60.71 -55.95
CA ASN A 6 -36.49 -60.39 -54.97
C ASN A 6 -35.10 -60.89 -55.37
N SER A 7 -34.99 -61.99 -56.14
CA SER A 7 -33.70 -62.42 -56.66
C SER A 7 -33.16 -61.51 -57.76
N LEU A 8 -34.02 -60.82 -58.53
CA LEU A 8 -33.56 -59.85 -59.52
C LEU A 8 -33.05 -58.55 -58.85
N ILE A 9 -33.71 -58.10 -57.78
CA ILE A 9 -33.30 -56.90 -57.03
C ILE A 9 -32.00 -57.14 -56.25
N PHE A 10 -31.82 -58.33 -55.65
CA PHE A 10 -30.56 -58.68 -54.98
C PHE A 10 -29.41 -58.88 -55.96
N LEU A 11 -29.67 -59.42 -57.16
CA LEU A 11 -28.67 -59.51 -58.23
C LEU A 11 -28.31 -58.13 -58.80
N MET A 12 -29.27 -57.20 -58.90
CA MET A 12 -29.05 -55.83 -59.39
C MET A 12 -28.33 -54.94 -58.37
N ILE A 13 -28.54 -55.15 -57.07
CA ILE A 13 -27.79 -54.48 -55.99
C ILE A 13 -26.38 -55.06 -55.86
N CYS A 14 -26.19 -56.37 -56.06
CA CYS A 14 -24.85 -56.98 -56.13
C CYS A 14 -24.10 -56.62 -57.43
N LEU A 15 -24.80 -56.37 -58.54
CA LEU A 15 -24.20 -55.88 -59.79
C LEU A 15 -23.88 -54.37 -59.74
N LEU A 16 -24.59 -53.58 -58.93
CA LEU A 16 -24.24 -52.18 -58.66
C LEU A 16 -23.08 -52.02 -57.67
N SER A 17 -22.84 -52.99 -56.78
CA SER A 17 -21.62 -53.05 -55.96
C SER A 17 -20.38 -53.56 -56.69
N LEU A 18 -20.52 -54.05 -57.93
CA LEU A 18 -19.40 -54.47 -58.80
C LEU A 18 -19.08 -53.44 -59.90
N ALA A 19 -19.77 -52.29 -59.92
CA ALA A 19 -19.52 -51.16 -60.82
C ALA A 19 -19.01 -49.90 -60.09
N ALA A 20 -18.50 -50.06 -58.87
CA ALA A 20 -17.81 -49.00 -58.11
C ALA A 20 -16.31 -49.29 -57.93
N CYS A 21 -15.72 -50.14 -58.76
CA CYS A 21 -14.29 -50.10 -59.02
C CYS A 21 -14.02 -49.00 -60.06
N GLN A 22 -13.94 -47.74 -59.62
CA GLN A 22 -12.95 -46.86 -60.26
C GLN A 22 -11.60 -47.58 -60.09
N PRO A 23 -10.73 -47.66 -61.12
CA PRO A 23 -9.36 -48.04 -60.84
C PRO A 23 -8.85 -47.04 -59.80
N ASP A 24 -8.34 -47.52 -58.66
CA ASP A 24 -7.55 -46.69 -57.77
C ASP A 24 -6.56 -45.94 -58.66
N LYS A 25 -6.63 -44.60 -58.70
CA LYS A 25 -5.72 -43.80 -59.54
C LYS A 25 -4.30 -44.33 -59.32
N THR A 26 -3.56 -44.49 -60.40
CA THR A 26 -2.14 -44.80 -60.34
C THR A 26 -1.38 -43.68 -59.62
N GLU A 27 -0.18 -43.96 -59.13
CA GLU A 27 0.69 -42.94 -58.53
C GLU A 27 0.82 -41.69 -59.43
N GLN A 28 1.01 -41.88 -60.74
CA GLN A 28 1.16 -40.80 -61.70
C GLN A 28 -0.14 -40.00 -61.86
N GLU A 29 -1.31 -40.65 -61.89
CA GLU A 29 -2.60 -39.96 -61.96
C GLU A 29 -2.90 -39.14 -60.69
N TYR A 30 -2.46 -39.60 -59.52
CA TYR A 30 -2.50 -38.80 -58.30
C TYR A 30 -1.53 -37.61 -58.34
N ILE A 31 -0.30 -37.81 -58.84
CA ILE A 31 0.69 -36.73 -59.00
C ILE A 31 0.19 -35.68 -60.00
N ASP A 32 -0.32 -36.07 -61.16
CA ASP A 32 -0.80 -35.14 -62.19
C ASP A 32 -1.99 -34.32 -61.67
N SER A 33 -2.92 -34.98 -60.98
CA SER A 33 -4.04 -34.31 -60.30
C SER A 33 -3.54 -33.31 -59.25
N ALA A 34 -2.50 -33.66 -58.49
CA ALA A 34 -1.92 -32.77 -57.50
C ALA A 34 -1.19 -31.59 -58.12
N LEU A 35 -0.44 -31.79 -59.21
CA LEU A 35 0.25 -30.73 -59.94
C LEU A 35 -0.74 -29.70 -60.50
N GLN A 36 -1.87 -30.16 -61.07
CA GLN A 36 -2.93 -29.25 -61.49
C GLN A 36 -3.49 -28.43 -60.31
N LEU A 37 -3.73 -29.07 -59.17
CA LEU A 37 -4.20 -28.37 -57.97
C LEU A 37 -3.15 -27.39 -57.42
N ILE A 38 -1.85 -27.69 -57.56
CA ILE A 38 -0.75 -26.79 -57.21
C ILE A 38 -0.73 -25.58 -58.14
N ASP A 39 -0.92 -25.76 -59.45
CA ASP A 39 -1.03 -24.66 -60.42
C ASP A 39 -2.24 -23.75 -60.12
N GLU A 40 -3.33 -24.34 -59.61
CA GLU A 40 -4.51 -23.63 -59.11
C GLU A 40 -4.32 -23.06 -57.68
N GLN A 41 -3.13 -23.21 -57.08
CA GLN A 41 -2.79 -22.82 -55.70
C GLN A 41 -3.65 -23.47 -54.60
N ASN A 42 -4.31 -24.58 -54.91
CA ASN A 42 -5.12 -25.37 -53.99
C ASN A 42 -4.27 -26.42 -53.26
N TYR A 43 -3.33 -25.94 -52.44
CA TYR A 43 -2.34 -26.80 -51.76
C TYR A 43 -2.97 -27.80 -50.78
N GLN A 44 -4.11 -27.46 -50.16
CA GLN A 44 -4.85 -28.36 -49.28
C GLN A 44 -5.31 -29.60 -50.04
N ALA A 45 -6.01 -29.42 -51.17
CA ALA A 45 -6.46 -30.53 -52.01
C ALA A 45 -5.28 -31.28 -52.64
N ALA A 46 -4.26 -30.56 -53.11
CA ALA A 46 -3.04 -31.18 -53.65
C ALA A 46 -2.34 -32.10 -52.64
N SER A 47 -2.30 -31.70 -51.36
CA SER A 47 -1.70 -32.51 -50.30
C SER A 47 -2.45 -33.83 -50.07
N ILE A 48 -3.76 -33.87 -50.32
CA ILE A 48 -4.58 -35.08 -50.21
C ILE A 48 -4.26 -36.04 -51.36
N GLU A 49 -4.22 -35.53 -52.59
CA GLU A 49 -3.86 -36.33 -53.77
C GLU A 49 -2.43 -36.89 -53.61
N LEU A 50 -1.48 -36.09 -53.13
CA LEU A 50 -0.09 -36.54 -52.90
C LEU A 50 0.04 -37.52 -51.74
N LYS A 51 -0.75 -37.40 -50.67
CA LYS A 51 -0.86 -38.44 -49.63
C LYS A 51 -1.33 -39.77 -50.23
N ASN A 52 -2.29 -39.73 -51.14
CA ASN A 52 -2.78 -40.93 -51.83
C ASN A 52 -1.71 -41.51 -52.78
N ALA A 53 -0.94 -40.66 -53.48
CA ALA A 53 0.21 -41.10 -54.27
C ALA A 53 1.24 -41.84 -53.40
N VAL A 54 1.61 -41.27 -52.24
CA VAL A 54 2.53 -41.91 -51.29
C VAL A 54 1.93 -43.19 -50.68
N LYS A 55 0.61 -43.27 -50.51
CA LYS A 55 -0.06 -44.48 -50.01
C LYS A 55 0.02 -45.63 -51.01
N VAL A 56 -0.16 -45.36 -52.30
CA VAL A 56 -0.08 -46.38 -53.37
C VAL A 56 1.37 -46.73 -53.70
N ALA A 57 2.30 -45.78 -53.58
CA ALA A 57 3.74 -45.98 -53.80
C ALA A 57 4.59 -45.44 -52.63
N PRO A 58 4.71 -46.17 -51.49
CA PRO A 58 5.41 -45.69 -50.31
C PRO A 58 6.90 -45.38 -50.47
N THR A 59 7.55 -45.93 -51.49
CA THR A 59 8.97 -45.70 -51.80
C THR A 59 9.19 -44.67 -52.90
N SER A 60 8.14 -43.97 -53.36
CA SER A 60 8.29 -42.91 -54.36
C SER A 60 8.92 -41.66 -53.73
N GLY A 61 10.19 -41.40 -54.10
CA GLY A 61 10.89 -40.18 -53.72
C GLY A 61 10.22 -38.92 -54.29
N ARG A 62 9.77 -38.98 -55.55
CA ARG A 62 9.10 -37.85 -56.23
C ARG A 62 7.77 -37.47 -55.57
N ALA A 63 6.92 -38.44 -55.26
CA ALA A 63 5.65 -38.16 -54.58
C ALA A 63 5.87 -37.53 -53.19
N ARG A 64 6.90 -37.99 -52.46
CA ARG A 64 7.27 -37.44 -51.15
C ARG A 64 7.89 -36.03 -51.23
N LEU A 65 8.76 -35.78 -52.21
CA LEU A 65 9.26 -34.43 -52.50
C LEU A 65 8.11 -33.46 -52.78
N LEU A 66 7.21 -33.81 -53.70
CA LEU A 66 6.05 -32.98 -54.04
C LEU A 66 5.12 -32.79 -52.84
N LEU A 67 4.90 -33.83 -52.03
CA LEU A 67 4.10 -33.73 -50.81
C LEU A 67 4.77 -32.79 -49.80
N GLY A 68 6.08 -32.92 -49.60
CA GLY A 68 6.87 -32.07 -48.72
C GLY A 68 6.86 -30.60 -49.15
N LYS A 69 7.04 -30.34 -50.44
CA LYS A 69 6.93 -29.01 -51.04
C LYS A 69 5.53 -28.41 -50.88
N THR A 70 4.49 -29.21 -51.11
CA THR A 70 3.10 -28.79 -50.94
C THR A 70 2.79 -28.47 -49.48
N TYR A 71 3.32 -29.26 -48.54
CA TYR A 71 3.21 -28.95 -47.12
C TYR A 71 3.92 -27.65 -46.74
N LEU A 72 5.09 -27.38 -47.31
CA LEU A 72 5.80 -26.12 -47.09
C LEU A 72 4.96 -24.92 -47.54
N LEU A 73 4.40 -24.97 -48.74
CA LEU A 73 3.53 -23.91 -49.30
C LEU A 73 2.22 -23.74 -48.51
N ASN A 74 1.72 -24.83 -47.92
CA ASN A 74 0.49 -24.85 -47.12
C ASN A 74 0.75 -24.63 -45.60
N GLY A 75 1.97 -24.31 -45.19
CA GLY A 75 2.34 -24.03 -43.78
C GLY A 75 2.42 -25.25 -42.85
N SER A 76 2.34 -26.47 -43.37
CA SER A 76 2.47 -27.72 -42.60
C SER A 76 3.95 -28.10 -42.41
N LEU A 77 4.71 -27.28 -41.69
CA LEU A 77 6.18 -27.33 -41.64
C LEU A 77 6.76 -28.67 -41.14
N GLN A 78 6.23 -29.25 -40.05
CA GLN A 78 6.74 -30.56 -39.59
C GLN A 78 6.44 -31.67 -40.59
N GLY A 79 5.29 -31.59 -41.27
CA GLY A 79 4.95 -32.50 -42.36
C GLY A 79 5.90 -32.35 -43.53
N ALA A 80 6.23 -31.11 -43.91
CA ALA A 80 7.19 -30.79 -44.95
C ALA A 80 8.56 -31.40 -44.65
N GLN A 81 9.10 -31.11 -43.46
CA GLN A 81 10.41 -31.60 -43.02
C GLN A 81 10.47 -33.14 -43.08
N LYS A 82 9.43 -33.81 -42.55
CA LYS A 82 9.33 -35.26 -42.55
C LYS A 82 9.33 -35.87 -43.95
N GLU A 83 8.50 -35.37 -44.85
CA GLU A 83 8.38 -35.96 -46.20
C GLU A 83 9.58 -35.64 -47.08
N LEU A 84 10.17 -34.44 -46.94
CA LEU A 84 11.41 -34.07 -47.62
C LEU A 84 12.59 -34.91 -47.12
N GLN A 85 12.75 -35.08 -45.80
CA GLN A 85 13.78 -35.97 -45.24
C GLN A 85 13.59 -37.40 -45.74
N ARG A 86 12.35 -37.88 -45.82
CA ARG A 86 12.07 -39.22 -46.33
C ARG A 86 12.36 -39.38 -47.82
N ALA A 87 12.14 -38.33 -48.62
CA ALA A 87 12.55 -38.32 -50.03
C ALA A 87 14.08 -38.41 -50.15
N LEU A 88 14.81 -37.70 -49.28
CA LEU A 88 16.27 -37.73 -49.22
C LEU A 88 16.80 -39.11 -48.83
N ASP A 89 16.22 -39.74 -47.79
CA ASP A 89 16.57 -41.10 -47.35
C ASP A 89 16.36 -42.16 -48.44
N LEU A 90 15.43 -41.91 -49.37
CA LEU A 90 15.17 -42.76 -50.54
C LEU A 90 16.12 -42.48 -51.71
N ASN A 91 17.15 -41.66 -51.51
CA ASN A 91 18.13 -41.22 -52.51
C ASN A 91 17.48 -40.54 -53.72
N TYR A 92 16.37 -39.81 -53.52
CA TYR A 92 15.87 -38.88 -54.52
C TYR A 92 16.76 -37.64 -54.60
N ASP A 93 16.63 -36.85 -55.68
CA ASP A 93 17.57 -35.78 -56.02
C ASP A 93 17.77 -34.76 -54.88
N ALA A 94 18.99 -34.72 -54.34
CA ALA A 94 19.36 -33.85 -53.24
C ALA A 94 19.36 -32.36 -53.65
N ASP A 95 19.60 -32.07 -54.94
CA ASP A 95 19.56 -30.70 -55.48
C ASP A 95 18.14 -30.11 -55.43
N GLU A 96 17.10 -30.94 -55.55
CA GLU A 96 15.70 -30.49 -55.42
C GLU A 96 15.22 -30.46 -53.96
N ILE A 97 15.75 -31.34 -53.09
CA ILE A 97 15.25 -31.52 -51.73
C ILE A 97 15.87 -30.54 -50.72
N LEU A 98 17.20 -30.38 -50.75
CA LEU A 98 17.91 -29.67 -49.69
C LEU A 98 17.57 -28.17 -49.60
N PRO A 99 17.32 -27.42 -50.69
CA PRO A 99 16.80 -26.06 -50.61
C PRO A 99 15.45 -25.97 -49.90
N LEU A 100 14.55 -26.93 -50.14
CA LEU A 100 13.24 -26.98 -49.49
C LEU A 100 13.36 -27.35 -48.01
N LEU A 101 14.30 -28.23 -47.65
CA LEU A 101 14.61 -28.53 -46.24
C LEU A 101 15.20 -27.31 -45.53
N ALA A 102 16.14 -26.60 -46.15
CA ALA A 102 16.71 -25.37 -45.59
C ALA A 102 15.60 -24.33 -45.32
N ARG A 103 14.70 -24.10 -46.27
CA ARG A 103 13.52 -23.22 -46.10
C ARG A 103 12.60 -23.69 -44.98
N THR A 104 12.34 -24.99 -44.92
CA THR A 104 11.51 -25.59 -43.86
C THR A 104 12.12 -25.36 -42.49
N ASN A 105 13.44 -25.55 -42.35
CA ASN A 105 14.16 -25.34 -41.10
C ASN A 105 14.19 -23.86 -40.68
N ILE A 106 14.33 -22.93 -41.65
CA ILE A 106 14.18 -21.49 -41.40
C ILE A 106 12.81 -21.18 -40.79
N PHE A 107 11.73 -21.72 -41.36
CA PHE A 107 10.38 -21.48 -40.83
C PHE A 107 10.08 -22.21 -39.52
N LEU A 108 10.79 -23.30 -39.24
CA LEU A 108 10.78 -23.98 -37.94
C LEU A 108 11.64 -23.26 -36.88
N LEU A 109 12.39 -22.22 -37.27
CA LEU A 109 13.37 -21.51 -36.44
C LEU A 109 14.51 -22.44 -35.94
N ASP A 110 14.77 -23.53 -36.66
CA ASP A 110 15.84 -24.48 -36.37
C ASP A 110 17.15 -24.03 -37.05
N TYR A 111 17.75 -22.97 -36.50
CA TYR A 111 18.94 -22.34 -37.09
C TYR A 111 20.19 -23.24 -37.04
N ASP A 112 20.23 -24.22 -36.14
CA ASP A 112 21.28 -25.23 -36.11
C ASP A 112 21.20 -26.12 -37.37
N ALA A 113 20.01 -26.60 -37.72
CA ALA A 113 19.78 -27.36 -38.95
C ALA A 113 19.98 -26.50 -40.22
N VAL A 114 19.68 -25.20 -40.17
CA VAL A 114 20.00 -24.26 -41.27
C VAL A 114 21.51 -24.15 -41.48
N LYS A 115 22.30 -24.09 -40.41
CA LYS A 115 23.76 -24.07 -40.48
C LYS A 115 24.33 -25.37 -41.04
N GLU A 116 23.84 -26.52 -40.60
CA GLU A 116 24.23 -27.83 -41.13
C GLU A 116 23.91 -27.97 -42.64
N SER A 117 22.82 -27.34 -43.09
CA SER A 117 22.45 -27.31 -44.51
C SER A 117 23.52 -26.63 -45.37
N VAL A 118 24.23 -25.63 -44.84
CA VAL A 118 25.33 -24.95 -45.56
C VAL A 118 26.53 -25.87 -45.77
N ASP A 119 26.87 -26.68 -44.76
CA ASP A 119 27.98 -27.64 -44.85
C ASP A 119 27.65 -28.79 -45.82
N THR A 120 26.40 -29.26 -45.79
CA THR A 120 25.90 -30.32 -46.67
C THR A 120 25.85 -29.86 -48.13
N ALA A 121 25.59 -28.57 -48.37
CA ALA A 121 25.44 -27.98 -49.70
C ALA A 121 26.72 -28.02 -50.56
N ILE A 122 27.90 -28.27 -49.97
CA ILE A 122 29.18 -28.37 -50.70
C ILE A 122 29.18 -29.50 -51.75
N GLN A 123 28.33 -30.52 -51.56
CA GLN A 123 28.22 -31.67 -52.46
C GLN A 123 27.19 -31.49 -53.58
N LEU A 124 26.51 -30.34 -53.65
CA LEU A 124 25.42 -30.05 -54.59
C LEU A 124 25.90 -29.26 -55.81
N SER A 125 25.00 -29.02 -56.79
CA SER A 125 25.34 -28.12 -57.89
C SER A 125 25.64 -26.69 -57.39
N PRO A 126 26.52 -25.93 -58.07
CA PRO A 126 26.90 -24.58 -57.63
C PRO A 126 25.73 -23.62 -57.44
N ALA A 127 24.70 -23.70 -58.28
CA ALA A 127 23.51 -22.84 -58.17
C ALA A 127 22.70 -23.15 -56.90
N VAL A 128 22.50 -24.44 -56.59
CA VAL A 128 21.79 -24.89 -55.39
C VAL A 128 22.57 -24.59 -54.13
N GLN A 129 23.89 -24.79 -54.15
CA GLN A 129 24.77 -24.41 -53.04
C GLN A 129 24.61 -22.92 -52.70
N GLN A 130 24.57 -22.09 -53.73
CA GLN A 130 24.45 -20.65 -53.60
C GLN A 130 23.07 -20.23 -53.07
N GLU A 131 21.99 -20.87 -53.50
CA GLU A 131 20.65 -20.67 -52.95
C GLU A 131 20.62 -20.94 -51.44
N ILE A 132 21.09 -22.12 -51.01
CA ILE A 132 21.09 -22.52 -49.59
C ILE A 132 21.93 -21.54 -48.76
N GLN A 133 23.13 -21.19 -49.23
CA GLN A 133 23.99 -20.21 -48.56
C GLN A 133 23.32 -18.83 -48.45
N THR A 134 22.64 -18.38 -49.50
CA THR A 134 21.94 -17.08 -49.50
C THR A 134 20.79 -17.08 -48.49
N LEU A 135 19.92 -18.10 -48.53
CA LEU A 135 18.79 -18.24 -47.61
C LEU A 135 19.26 -18.35 -46.15
N ALA A 136 20.29 -19.18 -45.89
CA ALA A 136 20.88 -19.34 -44.57
C ALA A 136 21.49 -18.02 -44.08
N GLY A 137 22.32 -17.37 -44.91
CA GLY A 137 23.00 -16.12 -44.54
C GLY A 137 22.04 -15.00 -44.19
N ILE A 138 21.01 -14.77 -45.02
CA ILE A 138 19.97 -13.77 -44.77
C ILE A 138 19.18 -14.11 -43.49
N SER A 139 18.68 -15.34 -43.38
CA SER A 139 17.82 -15.75 -42.26
C SER A 139 18.54 -15.69 -40.91
N MET A 140 19.81 -16.12 -40.86
CA MET A 140 20.65 -16.01 -39.66
C MET A 140 20.91 -14.55 -39.28
N SER A 141 21.18 -13.68 -40.27
CA SER A 141 21.33 -12.25 -40.00
C SER A 141 20.06 -11.64 -39.41
N MET A 142 18.88 -12.01 -39.93
CA MET A 142 17.59 -11.57 -39.39
C MET A 142 17.28 -12.14 -38.00
N ALA A 143 17.79 -13.31 -37.67
CA ALA A 143 17.61 -13.97 -36.38
C ALA A 143 18.52 -13.41 -35.26
N GLY A 144 19.42 -12.49 -35.60
CA GLY A 144 20.34 -11.83 -34.65
C GLY A 144 21.79 -12.32 -34.72
N ASP A 145 22.08 -13.43 -35.41
CA ASP A 145 23.45 -13.86 -35.70
C ASP A 145 23.96 -13.18 -36.99
N MET A 146 24.07 -11.86 -36.91
CA MET A 146 24.46 -11.01 -38.03
C MET A 146 25.85 -11.37 -38.56
N GLN A 147 26.81 -11.66 -37.67
CA GLN A 147 28.19 -11.95 -38.04
C GLN A 147 28.29 -13.22 -38.89
N SER A 148 27.74 -14.35 -38.41
CA SER A 148 27.80 -15.62 -39.15
C SER A 148 27.02 -15.52 -40.47
N GLY A 149 25.86 -14.86 -40.45
CA GLY A 149 25.05 -14.66 -41.65
C GLY A 149 25.81 -13.90 -42.74
N LEU A 150 26.45 -12.77 -42.40
CA LEU A 150 27.25 -12.00 -43.35
C LEU A 150 28.51 -12.74 -43.82
N GLU A 151 29.13 -13.58 -42.98
CA GLU A 151 30.25 -14.42 -43.39
C GLU A 151 29.83 -15.43 -44.48
N ILE A 152 28.68 -16.09 -44.31
CA ILE A 152 28.13 -17.01 -45.31
C ILE A 152 27.86 -16.27 -46.63
N LEU A 153 27.21 -15.10 -46.57
CA LEU A 153 26.95 -14.29 -47.77
C LEU A 153 28.23 -13.80 -48.44
N SER A 154 29.28 -13.51 -47.65
CA SER A 154 30.58 -13.09 -48.20
C SER A 154 31.20 -14.16 -49.12
N LYS A 155 31.00 -15.45 -48.79
CA LYS A 155 31.47 -16.58 -49.60
C LYS A 155 30.72 -16.67 -50.93
N VAL A 156 29.43 -16.35 -50.93
CA VAL A 156 28.62 -16.26 -52.16
C VAL A 156 29.10 -15.12 -53.06
N ILE A 157 29.22 -13.90 -52.52
CA ILE A 157 29.53 -12.72 -53.33
C ILE A 157 30.97 -12.69 -53.88
N THR A 158 31.90 -13.39 -53.22
CA THR A 158 33.31 -13.53 -53.65
C THR A 158 33.51 -14.63 -54.69
N ASN A 159 32.57 -15.57 -54.81
CA ASN A 159 32.60 -16.61 -55.82
C ASN A 159 31.89 -16.12 -57.10
N GLU A 160 32.62 -15.42 -57.98
CA GLU A 160 32.07 -14.81 -59.20
C GLU A 160 31.69 -15.79 -60.33
N THR A 161 31.71 -17.11 -60.07
CA THR A 161 31.47 -18.12 -61.10
C THR A 161 30.01 -18.19 -61.57
N ASN A 162 29.05 -17.72 -60.77
CA ASN A 162 27.63 -17.65 -61.13
C ASN A 162 26.98 -16.38 -60.56
N LYS A 163 26.60 -15.43 -61.42
CA LYS A 163 25.99 -14.14 -61.03
C LYS A 163 24.47 -14.15 -61.21
N ASP A 164 23.84 -15.22 -60.75
CA ASP A 164 22.40 -15.45 -60.85
C ASP A 164 21.58 -14.64 -59.82
N PHE A 165 20.29 -14.97 -59.68
CA PHE A 165 19.36 -14.32 -58.76
C PHE A 165 19.85 -14.28 -57.30
N TYR A 166 20.32 -15.41 -56.75
CA TYR A 166 20.71 -15.49 -55.33
C TYR A 166 22.04 -14.79 -55.05
N TYR A 167 22.92 -14.69 -56.05
CA TYR A 167 24.15 -13.91 -55.96
C TYR A 167 23.82 -12.43 -55.78
N LYS A 168 22.95 -11.90 -56.66
CA LYS A 168 22.50 -10.50 -56.60
C LYS A 168 21.73 -10.22 -55.30
N LEU A 169 20.91 -11.17 -54.84
CA LEU A 169 20.19 -11.05 -53.57
C LEU A 169 21.15 -11.01 -52.37
N SER A 170 22.19 -11.86 -52.38
CA SER A 170 23.27 -11.83 -51.38
C SER A 170 24.00 -10.49 -51.37
N GLN A 171 24.34 -9.96 -52.55
CA GLN A 171 24.99 -8.64 -52.65
C GLN A 171 24.11 -7.52 -52.08
N ALA A 172 22.81 -7.53 -52.40
CA ALA A 172 21.90 -6.51 -51.90
C ALA A 172 21.76 -6.58 -50.37
N TRP A 173 21.61 -7.78 -49.80
CA TRP A 173 21.55 -7.94 -48.34
C TRP A 173 22.85 -7.52 -47.65
N PHE A 174 24.00 -7.85 -48.25
CA PHE A 174 25.31 -7.42 -47.77
C PHE A 174 25.45 -5.88 -47.82
N ALA A 175 24.98 -5.22 -48.88
CA ALA A 175 24.95 -3.77 -49.00
C ALA A 175 24.05 -3.10 -47.94
N ALA A 176 22.87 -3.68 -47.67
CA ALA A 176 21.94 -3.18 -46.66
C ALA A 176 22.58 -3.06 -45.26
N HIS A 177 23.54 -3.92 -44.95
CA HIS A 177 24.24 -3.98 -43.66
C HIS A 177 25.60 -3.28 -43.67
N ASN A 178 25.96 -2.58 -44.75
CA ASN A 178 27.15 -1.73 -44.88
C ASN A 178 26.76 -0.27 -45.19
N ASP A 179 25.70 0.23 -44.55
CA ASP A 179 25.17 1.59 -44.70
C ASP A 179 24.71 1.96 -46.13
N GLN A 180 24.44 0.97 -46.99
CA GLN A 180 23.96 1.17 -48.37
C GLN A 180 22.51 0.70 -48.55
N LEU A 181 21.66 0.95 -47.56
CA LEU A 181 20.27 0.49 -47.54
C LEU A 181 19.42 0.95 -48.74
N PRO A 182 19.48 2.21 -49.21
CA PRO A 182 18.74 2.62 -50.42
C PRO A 182 19.19 1.88 -51.69
N GLN A 183 20.49 1.61 -51.83
CA GLN A 183 21.03 0.86 -52.95
C GLN A 183 20.56 -0.60 -52.90
N ALA A 184 20.59 -1.22 -51.71
CA ALA A 184 20.08 -2.57 -51.52
C ALA A 184 18.60 -2.69 -51.91
N ILE A 185 17.77 -1.69 -51.54
CA ILE A 185 16.36 -1.63 -51.91
C ILE A 185 16.19 -1.61 -53.44
N GLU A 186 16.96 -0.78 -54.15
CA GLU A 186 16.93 -0.71 -55.62
C GLU A 186 17.32 -2.04 -56.25
N MET A 187 18.42 -2.64 -55.79
CA MET A 187 18.89 -3.95 -56.26
C MET A 187 17.83 -5.04 -56.10
N VAL A 188 17.20 -5.15 -54.92
CA VAL A 188 16.15 -6.17 -54.69
C VAL A 188 14.87 -5.86 -55.47
N ALA A 189 14.52 -4.58 -55.66
CA ALA A 189 13.36 -4.20 -56.45
C ALA A 189 13.47 -4.64 -57.92
N GLU A 190 14.66 -4.54 -58.52
CA GLU A 190 14.93 -5.05 -59.88
C GLU A 190 14.76 -6.57 -59.97
N LEU A 191 15.21 -7.30 -58.94
CA LEU A 191 15.11 -8.77 -58.86
C LEU A 191 13.68 -9.29 -58.80
N ARG A 192 12.68 -8.47 -58.46
CA ARG A 192 11.27 -8.90 -58.47
C ARG A 192 10.78 -9.29 -59.86
N SER A 193 11.43 -8.82 -60.92
CA SER A 193 11.13 -9.24 -62.29
C SER A 193 11.63 -10.64 -62.63
N GLU A 194 12.67 -11.14 -61.92
CA GLU A 194 13.31 -12.45 -62.11
C GLU A 194 12.64 -13.56 -61.29
N GLN A 195 11.31 -13.49 -61.09
CA GLN A 195 10.45 -14.30 -60.19
C GLN A 195 11.04 -15.67 -59.74
N SER A 196 11.36 -15.80 -58.44
CA SER A 196 11.63 -17.10 -57.81
C SER A 196 10.33 -17.78 -57.39
N GLU A 197 10.34 -19.12 -57.29
CA GLU A 197 9.17 -19.92 -56.92
C GLU A 197 8.53 -19.47 -55.59
N PHE A 198 9.33 -18.99 -54.63
CA PHE A 198 8.85 -18.53 -53.31
C PHE A 198 8.78 -17.00 -53.18
N LYS A 199 8.95 -16.26 -54.30
CA LYS A 199 9.01 -14.79 -54.37
C LYS A 199 9.95 -14.14 -53.35
N ASP A 200 11.15 -14.71 -53.18
CA ASP A 200 12.10 -14.30 -52.13
C ASP A 200 12.43 -12.81 -52.18
N ALA A 201 12.65 -12.25 -53.38
CA ALA A 201 12.91 -10.82 -53.55
C ALA A 201 11.78 -9.93 -53.00
N THR A 202 10.52 -10.37 -53.08
CA THR A 202 9.39 -9.60 -52.54
C THR A 202 9.40 -9.59 -51.02
N LEU A 203 9.63 -10.75 -50.38
CA LEU A 203 9.73 -10.83 -48.92
C LEU A 203 10.93 -10.05 -48.38
N ILE A 204 12.08 -10.13 -49.05
CA ILE A 204 13.28 -9.38 -48.67
C ILE A 204 13.06 -7.88 -48.86
N LEU A 205 12.45 -7.45 -49.97
CA LEU A 205 12.14 -6.03 -50.19
C LEU A 205 11.21 -5.47 -49.11
N ALA A 206 10.20 -6.24 -48.69
CA ALA A 206 9.30 -5.83 -47.61
C ALA A 206 10.07 -5.60 -46.28
N ASN A 207 11.06 -6.46 -46.00
CA ASN A 207 11.96 -6.32 -44.86
C ASN A 207 12.89 -5.11 -44.99
N LEU A 208 13.49 -4.88 -46.16
CA LEU A 208 14.36 -3.72 -46.39
C LEU A 208 13.59 -2.41 -46.25
N TYR A 209 12.36 -2.31 -46.77
CA TYR A 209 11.50 -1.15 -46.53
C TYR A 209 11.19 -0.93 -45.04
N ARG A 210 11.00 -2.01 -44.27
CA ARG A 210 10.81 -1.90 -42.81
C ARG A 210 12.07 -1.38 -42.13
N MET A 211 13.26 -1.88 -42.51
CA MET A 211 14.55 -1.42 -41.99
C MET A 211 14.79 0.07 -42.30
N ASP A 212 14.36 0.52 -43.49
CA ASP A 212 14.48 1.91 -43.94
C ASP A 212 13.34 2.82 -43.42
N GLN A 213 12.49 2.33 -42.50
CA GLN A 213 11.34 3.04 -41.96
C GLN A 213 10.28 3.46 -43.00
N GLN A 214 10.31 2.90 -44.22
CA GLN A 214 9.29 3.09 -45.26
C GLN A 214 8.08 2.18 -45.01
N LEU A 215 7.40 2.39 -43.87
CA LEU A 215 6.38 1.48 -43.31
C LEU A 215 5.21 1.21 -44.26
N GLN A 216 4.71 2.21 -44.99
CA GLN A 216 3.63 2.01 -45.96
C GLN A 216 4.04 1.09 -47.11
N LYS A 217 5.23 1.32 -47.72
CA LYS A 217 5.73 0.45 -48.80
C LYS A 217 6.00 -0.96 -48.29
N SER A 218 6.52 -1.09 -47.06
CA SER A 218 6.69 -2.37 -46.40
C SER A 218 5.35 -3.10 -46.25
N ALA A 219 4.31 -2.42 -45.75
CA ALA A 219 2.96 -2.98 -45.60
C ALA A 219 2.37 -3.43 -46.94
N ASP A 220 2.46 -2.61 -47.99
CA ASP A 220 1.94 -2.95 -49.32
C ASP A 220 2.68 -4.15 -49.93
N THR A 221 3.99 -4.22 -49.73
CA THR A 221 4.81 -5.34 -50.23
C THR A 221 4.55 -6.63 -49.44
N TYR A 222 4.37 -6.54 -48.12
CA TYR A 222 3.96 -7.67 -47.29
C TYR A 222 2.57 -8.18 -47.68
N LYS A 223 1.63 -7.28 -47.96
CA LYS A 223 0.28 -7.63 -48.44
C LYS A 223 0.34 -8.48 -49.70
N ASP A 224 1.06 -8.03 -50.73
CA ASP A 224 1.27 -8.79 -51.99
C ASP A 224 1.85 -10.19 -51.72
N TYR A 225 2.80 -10.28 -50.78
CA TYR A 225 3.40 -11.55 -50.40
C TYR A 225 2.42 -12.50 -49.69
N VAL A 226 1.72 -12.03 -48.65
CA VAL A 226 0.81 -12.89 -47.85
C VAL A 226 -0.48 -13.25 -48.58
N GLU A 227 -0.91 -12.45 -49.56
CA GLU A 227 -2.00 -12.81 -50.47
C GLU A 227 -1.59 -13.99 -51.38
N THR A 228 -0.31 -14.09 -51.75
CA THR A 228 0.23 -15.23 -52.52
C THR A 228 0.51 -16.44 -51.63
N TYR A 229 1.03 -16.23 -50.41
CA TYR A 229 1.42 -17.28 -49.46
C TYR A 229 0.68 -17.14 -48.12
N PRO A 230 -0.65 -17.40 -48.10
CA PRO A 230 -1.50 -17.14 -46.93
C PRO A 230 -1.23 -18.09 -45.75
N PHE A 231 -0.34 -19.07 -45.88
CA PHE A 231 0.04 -19.97 -44.79
C PHE A 231 1.47 -19.73 -44.29
N ASN A 232 2.16 -18.70 -44.80
CA ASN A 232 3.46 -18.29 -44.26
C ASN A 232 3.27 -17.49 -42.97
N TYR A 233 3.25 -18.23 -41.85
CA TYR A 233 3.02 -17.69 -40.50
C TYR A 233 3.96 -16.54 -40.13
N LEU A 234 5.26 -16.64 -40.43
CA LEU A 234 6.24 -15.60 -40.09
C LEU A 234 6.03 -14.32 -40.92
N ALA A 235 5.67 -14.45 -42.19
CA ALA A 235 5.33 -13.30 -43.04
C ALA A 235 4.04 -12.61 -42.56
N GLN A 236 3.03 -13.37 -42.12
CA GLN A 236 1.80 -12.80 -41.54
C GLN A 236 2.07 -12.01 -40.26
N LEU A 237 2.86 -12.57 -39.33
CA LEU A 237 3.28 -11.84 -38.13
C LEU A 237 4.04 -10.56 -38.47
N SER A 238 4.96 -10.62 -39.43
CA SER A 238 5.74 -9.47 -39.87
C SER A 238 4.85 -8.40 -40.52
N TYR A 239 3.84 -8.82 -41.29
CA TYR A 239 2.86 -7.91 -41.87
C TYR A 239 2.04 -7.21 -40.79
N ILE A 240 1.50 -7.95 -39.82
CA ILE A 240 0.75 -7.40 -38.68
C ILE A 240 1.62 -6.38 -37.91
N HIS A 241 2.87 -6.73 -37.63
CA HIS A 241 3.80 -5.84 -36.95
C HIS A 241 3.99 -4.51 -37.70
N VAL A 242 4.23 -4.57 -39.02
CA VAL A 242 4.39 -3.36 -39.84
C VAL A 242 3.09 -2.55 -39.89
N LEU A 243 1.92 -3.19 -39.97
CA LEU A 243 0.63 -2.49 -39.95
C LEU A 243 0.41 -1.72 -38.63
N ILE A 244 0.74 -2.34 -37.48
CA ILE A 244 0.68 -1.67 -36.17
C ILE A 244 1.60 -0.44 -36.15
N ARG A 245 2.85 -0.61 -36.58
CA ARG A 245 3.84 0.49 -36.64
C ARG A 245 3.43 1.61 -37.59
N ASN A 246 2.76 1.27 -38.69
CA ASN A 246 2.21 2.21 -39.68
C ASN A 246 0.87 2.83 -39.25
N GLN A 247 0.38 2.54 -38.03
CA GLN A 247 -0.92 2.99 -37.49
C GLN A 247 -2.15 2.53 -38.30
N ASN A 248 -2.03 1.48 -39.12
CA ASN A 248 -3.15 0.87 -39.84
C ASN A 248 -3.88 -0.16 -38.96
N LEU A 249 -4.41 0.31 -37.82
CA LEU A 249 -4.85 -0.56 -36.71
C LEU A 249 -6.02 -1.49 -37.08
N ASP A 250 -6.96 -1.04 -37.92
CA ASP A 250 -8.13 -1.86 -38.31
C ASP A 250 -7.77 -3.01 -39.24
N VAL A 251 -6.83 -2.77 -40.16
CA VAL A 251 -6.30 -3.83 -41.03
C VAL A 251 -5.47 -4.79 -40.19
N ALA A 252 -4.61 -4.27 -39.30
CA ALA A 252 -3.81 -5.09 -38.40
C ALA A 252 -4.69 -6.01 -37.53
N GLU A 253 -5.77 -5.48 -36.98
CA GLU A 253 -6.73 -6.26 -36.18
C GLU A 253 -7.40 -7.35 -37.01
N THR A 254 -7.86 -7.05 -38.22
CA THR A 254 -8.43 -8.06 -39.12
C THR A 254 -7.42 -9.19 -39.38
N GLN A 255 -6.15 -8.85 -39.64
CA GLN A 255 -5.11 -9.85 -39.88
C GLN A 255 -4.77 -10.67 -38.63
N VAL A 256 -4.71 -10.05 -37.45
CA VAL A 256 -4.42 -10.77 -36.20
C VAL A 256 -5.58 -11.69 -35.80
N ASP A 257 -6.83 -11.28 -36.04
CA ASP A 257 -8.02 -12.09 -35.76
C ASP A 257 -8.10 -13.31 -36.69
N ASN A 258 -7.78 -13.13 -37.97
CA ASN A 258 -7.65 -14.24 -38.93
C ASN A 258 -6.57 -15.24 -38.48
N LEU A 259 -5.44 -14.73 -37.95
CA LEU A 259 -4.36 -15.57 -37.45
C LEU A 259 -4.78 -16.35 -36.20
N LEU A 260 -5.43 -15.67 -35.25
CA LEU A 260 -5.91 -16.27 -33.99
C LEU A 260 -7.05 -17.26 -34.21
N ALA A 261 -7.83 -17.15 -35.30
CA ALA A 261 -8.84 -18.15 -35.65
C ALA A 261 -8.23 -19.54 -35.89
N THR A 262 -6.97 -19.60 -36.36
CA THR A 262 -6.22 -20.84 -36.59
C THR A 262 -5.28 -21.18 -35.43
N TYR A 263 -4.63 -20.17 -34.86
CA TYR A 263 -3.58 -20.31 -33.84
C TYR A 263 -3.98 -19.62 -32.52
N GLN A 264 -5.09 -20.06 -31.92
CA GLN A 264 -5.71 -19.42 -30.74
C GLN A 264 -4.74 -19.17 -29.57
N ASN A 265 -3.80 -20.10 -29.35
CA ASN A 265 -2.84 -20.03 -28.24
C ASN A 265 -1.47 -19.50 -28.66
N SER A 266 -1.33 -18.90 -29.86
CA SER A 266 -0.05 -18.31 -30.28
C SER A 266 0.31 -17.14 -29.35
N PRO A 267 1.49 -17.17 -28.68
CA PRO A 267 1.88 -16.08 -27.79
C PRO A 267 2.05 -14.75 -28.53
N ILE A 268 2.73 -14.77 -29.67
CA ILE A 268 3.03 -13.55 -30.45
C ILE A 268 1.76 -12.95 -31.07
N ALA A 269 0.84 -13.80 -31.57
CA ALA A 269 -0.42 -13.30 -32.13
C ALA A 269 -1.30 -12.66 -31.05
N ASN A 270 -1.38 -13.28 -29.86
CA ASN A 270 -2.09 -12.70 -28.72
C ASN A 270 -1.41 -11.42 -28.20
N GLU A 271 -0.07 -11.34 -28.21
CA GLU A 271 0.65 -10.11 -27.87
C GLU A 271 0.32 -8.96 -28.83
N TYR A 272 0.27 -9.21 -30.15
CA TYR A 272 -0.14 -8.18 -31.12
C TYR A 272 -1.61 -7.77 -30.97
N LYS A 273 -2.51 -8.72 -30.68
CA LYS A 273 -3.92 -8.39 -30.38
C LYS A 273 -4.01 -7.53 -29.12
N ALA A 274 -3.27 -7.87 -28.07
CA ALA A 274 -3.22 -7.09 -26.83
C ALA A 274 -2.66 -5.67 -27.06
N GLU A 275 -1.62 -5.53 -27.88
CA GLU A 275 -1.05 -4.23 -28.26
C GLU A 275 -2.08 -3.37 -29.00
N LEU A 276 -2.77 -3.94 -30.00
CA LEU A 276 -3.80 -3.25 -30.77
C LEU A 276 -4.94 -2.75 -29.88
N LEU A 277 -5.47 -3.62 -29.02
CA LEU A 277 -6.53 -3.27 -28.09
C LEU A 277 -6.09 -2.17 -27.11
N THR A 278 -4.83 -2.21 -26.67
CA THR A 278 -4.26 -1.17 -25.79
C THR A 278 -4.17 0.18 -26.50
N LEU A 279 -3.73 0.20 -27.76
CA LEU A 279 -3.68 1.42 -28.60
C LEU A 279 -5.07 1.99 -28.87
N LYS A 280 -6.10 1.13 -28.95
CA LYS A 280 -7.52 1.53 -29.07
C LYS A 280 -8.15 1.96 -27.74
N GLY A 281 -7.45 1.82 -26.61
CA GLY A 281 -7.97 2.13 -25.26
C GLY A 281 -8.87 1.03 -24.66
N GLU A 282 -8.93 -0.14 -25.28
CA GLU A 282 -9.73 -1.29 -24.85
C GLU A 282 -8.94 -2.17 -23.86
N TYR A 283 -8.73 -1.65 -22.65
CA TYR A 283 -7.79 -2.25 -21.68
C TYR A 283 -8.20 -3.62 -21.15
N LYS A 284 -9.50 -3.89 -20.94
CA LYS A 284 -9.96 -5.19 -20.44
C LYS A 284 -9.64 -6.36 -21.39
N PRO A 285 -10.09 -6.33 -22.67
CA PRO A 285 -9.74 -7.41 -23.61
C PRO A 285 -8.24 -7.43 -23.91
N ALA A 286 -7.52 -6.30 -23.83
CA ALA A 286 -6.07 -6.29 -23.95
C ALA A 286 -5.38 -7.16 -22.86
N ILE A 287 -5.85 -7.07 -21.61
CA ILE A 287 -5.33 -7.90 -20.50
C ILE A 287 -5.61 -9.39 -20.75
N GLU A 288 -6.78 -9.75 -21.27
CA GLU A 288 -7.13 -11.14 -21.57
C GLU A 288 -6.16 -11.75 -22.58
N HIS A 289 -5.94 -11.08 -23.71
CA HIS A 289 -4.99 -11.54 -24.73
C HIS A 289 -3.54 -11.54 -24.23
N ALA A 290 -3.11 -10.50 -23.50
CA ALA A 290 -1.77 -10.48 -22.90
C ALA A 290 -1.57 -11.67 -21.94
N THR A 291 -2.61 -12.04 -21.17
CA THR A 291 -2.58 -13.18 -20.25
C THR A 291 -2.47 -14.51 -20.98
N VAL A 292 -3.16 -14.68 -22.12
CA VAL A 292 -3.02 -15.87 -22.98
C VAL A 292 -1.58 -15.99 -23.49
N ALA A 293 -0.97 -14.88 -23.93
CA ALA A 293 0.43 -14.88 -24.36
C ALA A 293 1.38 -15.29 -23.23
N LEU A 294 1.17 -14.74 -22.04
CA LEU A 294 1.98 -15.02 -20.84
C LEU A 294 1.80 -16.44 -20.29
N THR A 295 0.68 -17.12 -20.59
CA THR A 295 0.42 -18.49 -20.11
C THR A 295 1.47 -19.48 -20.64
N SER A 296 1.92 -19.29 -21.88
CA SER A 296 2.95 -20.14 -22.50
C SER A 296 4.37 -19.59 -22.31
N GLN A 297 4.52 -18.27 -22.15
CA GLN A 297 5.81 -17.60 -22.00
C GLN A 297 5.71 -16.46 -20.95
N PRO A 298 5.86 -16.76 -19.65
CA PRO A 298 5.63 -15.79 -18.58
C PRO A 298 6.57 -14.57 -18.57
N GLY A 299 7.75 -14.69 -19.19
CA GLY A 299 8.77 -13.63 -19.24
C GLY A 299 8.69 -12.70 -20.45
N LEU A 300 7.60 -12.74 -21.23
CA LEU A 300 7.46 -11.84 -22.38
C LEU A 300 7.39 -10.38 -21.93
N VAL A 301 8.45 -9.62 -22.20
CA VAL A 301 8.61 -8.24 -21.75
C VAL A 301 7.44 -7.37 -22.22
N LYS A 302 7.10 -7.44 -23.51
CA LYS A 302 6.06 -6.61 -24.11
C LYS A 302 4.65 -7.00 -23.63
N SER A 303 4.35 -8.28 -23.50
CA SER A 303 3.07 -8.74 -22.94
C SER A 303 2.88 -8.33 -21.47
N ASN A 304 3.92 -8.45 -20.63
CA ASN A 304 3.88 -7.95 -19.25
C ASN A 304 3.75 -6.41 -19.20
N LEU A 305 4.45 -5.69 -20.07
CA LEU A 305 4.30 -4.24 -20.18
C LEU A 305 2.85 -3.85 -20.54
N ILE A 306 2.25 -4.50 -21.54
CA ILE A 306 0.85 -4.26 -21.94
C ILE A 306 -0.11 -4.56 -20.79
N ALA A 307 -0.01 -5.74 -20.18
CA ALA A 307 -0.87 -6.14 -19.07
C ALA A 307 -0.72 -5.19 -17.88
N GLY A 308 0.51 -4.78 -17.56
CA GLY A 308 0.83 -3.82 -16.52
C GLY A 308 0.19 -2.46 -16.78
N VAL A 309 0.48 -1.85 -17.93
CA VAL A 309 -0.06 -0.54 -18.31
C VAL A 309 -1.58 -0.55 -18.39
N ALA A 310 -2.19 -1.58 -18.96
CA ALA A 310 -3.64 -1.71 -19.05
C ALA A 310 -4.29 -1.82 -17.66
N ASN A 311 -3.70 -2.59 -16.73
CA ASN A 311 -4.17 -2.66 -15.35
C ASN A 311 -4.03 -1.32 -14.62
N TYR A 312 -2.92 -0.60 -14.82
CA TYR A 312 -2.74 0.75 -14.28
C TYR A 312 -3.85 1.70 -14.74
N ARG A 313 -4.21 1.69 -16.03
CA ARG A 313 -5.29 2.52 -16.59
C ARG A 313 -6.67 2.17 -16.03
N LEU A 314 -6.87 0.92 -15.61
CA LEU A 314 -8.10 0.47 -14.94
C LEU A 314 -8.07 0.66 -13.42
N ASN A 315 -7.03 1.30 -12.86
CA ASN A 315 -6.78 1.45 -11.42
C ASN A 315 -6.61 0.10 -10.67
N ASN A 316 -6.27 -0.97 -11.38
CA ASN A 316 -5.95 -2.28 -10.80
C ASN A 316 -4.47 -2.33 -10.40
N TYR A 317 -4.09 -1.52 -9.41
CA TYR A 317 -2.67 -1.26 -9.08
C TYR A 317 -1.89 -2.52 -8.68
N GLU A 318 -2.49 -3.44 -7.91
CA GLU A 318 -1.84 -4.72 -7.52
C GLU A 318 -1.48 -5.59 -8.73
N SER A 319 -2.44 -5.76 -9.66
CA SER A 319 -2.19 -6.50 -10.90
C SER A 319 -1.16 -5.79 -11.77
N SER A 320 -1.20 -4.46 -11.83
CA SER A 320 -0.20 -3.67 -12.54
C SER A 320 1.20 -3.90 -11.97
N TYR A 321 1.34 -3.88 -10.64
CA TYR A 321 2.60 -4.11 -9.95
C TYR A 321 3.15 -5.49 -10.30
N ARG A 322 2.33 -6.55 -10.19
CA ARG A 322 2.74 -7.93 -10.49
C ARG A 322 3.31 -8.11 -11.90
N HIS A 323 2.75 -7.44 -12.90
CA HIS A 323 3.23 -7.55 -14.27
C HIS A 323 4.47 -6.70 -14.55
N LEU A 324 4.49 -5.46 -14.06
CA LEU A 324 5.61 -4.55 -14.33
C LEU A 324 6.87 -4.90 -13.53
N SER A 325 6.74 -5.45 -12.31
CA SER A 325 7.89 -5.86 -11.52
C SER A 325 8.65 -7.05 -12.10
N ILE A 326 7.98 -7.91 -12.89
CA ILE A 326 8.63 -9.02 -13.60
C ILE A 326 9.69 -8.49 -14.59
N ILE A 327 9.40 -7.35 -15.23
CA ILE A 327 10.19 -6.80 -16.33
C ILE A 327 11.02 -5.57 -15.92
N GLU A 328 11.05 -5.22 -14.63
CA GLU A 328 11.67 -4.00 -14.11
C GLU A 328 13.13 -3.87 -14.54
N ASN A 329 13.88 -4.98 -14.50
CA ASN A 329 15.29 -5.05 -14.89
C ASN A 329 15.52 -5.33 -16.39
N ASP A 330 14.46 -5.65 -17.14
CA ASP A 330 14.53 -5.97 -18.57
C ASP A 330 14.30 -4.74 -19.46
N ILE A 331 13.81 -3.64 -18.87
CA ILE A 331 13.57 -2.36 -19.55
C ILE A 331 14.42 -1.27 -18.90
N PRO A 332 14.84 -0.23 -19.66
CA PRO A 332 15.62 0.87 -19.08
C PRO A 332 14.89 1.57 -17.92
N ASP A 333 15.64 2.09 -16.94
CA ASP A 333 15.08 2.76 -15.75
C ASP A 333 14.18 3.95 -16.12
N ASN A 334 14.52 4.68 -17.19
CA ASN A 334 13.73 5.81 -17.71
C ASN A 334 12.54 5.39 -18.59
N HIS A 335 12.34 4.10 -18.82
CA HIS A 335 11.25 3.60 -19.66
C HIS A 335 9.88 3.89 -19.00
N ILE A 336 8.86 4.16 -19.83
CA ILE A 336 7.51 4.49 -19.33
C ILE A 336 6.93 3.39 -18.41
N GLY A 337 7.29 2.13 -18.65
CA GLY A 337 6.92 1.00 -17.80
C GLY A 337 7.43 1.15 -16.36
N ASN A 338 8.71 1.49 -16.18
CA ASN A 338 9.31 1.69 -14.85
C ASN A 338 8.74 2.94 -14.16
N ARG A 339 8.48 4.03 -14.90
CA ARG A 339 7.77 5.21 -14.34
C ARG A 339 6.36 4.88 -13.86
N ILE A 340 5.61 4.08 -14.61
CA ILE A 340 4.28 3.61 -14.21
C ILE A 340 4.41 2.68 -12.99
N LEU A 341 5.40 1.79 -12.96
CA LEU A 341 5.67 0.94 -11.80
C LEU A 341 5.95 1.77 -10.53
N SER A 342 6.78 2.81 -10.61
CA SER A 342 7.03 3.71 -9.48
C SER A 342 5.76 4.44 -9.04
N SER A 343 4.92 4.88 -9.99
CA SER A 343 3.62 5.49 -9.68
C SER A 343 2.67 4.50 -9.01
N VAL A 344 2.67 3.23 -9.45
CA VAL A 344 1.91 2.13 -8.84
C VAL A 344 2.41 1.84 -7.43
N LYS A 345 3.72 1.76 -7.21
CA LYS A 345 4.36 1.62 -5.89
C LYS A 345 3.85 2.70 -4.93
N LEU A 346 3.81 3.98 -5.35
CA LEU A 346 3.23 5.06 -4.55
C LEU A 346 1.74 4.85 -4.22
N LYS A 347 0.93 4.43 -5.19
CA LYS A 347 -0.51 4.18 -4.99
C LYS A 347 -0.79 3.03 -4.03
N LEU A 348 0.08 2.03 -4.02
CA LEU A 348 0.03 0.88 -3.11
C LEU A 348 0.65 1.17 -1.73
N GLY A 349 1.30 2.34 -1.57
CA GLY A 349 1.94 2.74 -0.31
C GLY A 349 3.38 2.26 -0.15
N TYR A 350 3.97 1.65 -1.17
CA TYR A 350 5.39 1.27 -1.25
C TYR A 350 6.26 2.50 -1.53
N ILE A 351 6.21 3.48 -0.61
CA ILE A 351 6.87 4.79 -0.78
C ILE A 351 8.39 4.62 -0.90
N ASP A 352 8.99 3.74 -0.09
CA ASP A 352 10.44 3.54 -0.09
C ASP A 352 10.94 2.85 -1.38
N GLU A 353 10.17 1.92 -1.96
CA GLU A 353 10.48 1.34 -3.26
C GLU A 353 10.35 2.37 -4.39
N ALA A 354 9.36 3.26 -4.32
CA ALA A 354 9.20 4.34 -5.30
C ALA A 354 10.35 5.35 -5.22
N VAL A 355 10.82 5.66 -4.01
CA VAL A 355 12.03 6.45 -3.75
C VAL A 355 13.25 5.79 -4.39
N ALA A 356 13.48 4.50 -4.15
CA ALA A 356 14.59 3.75 -4.72
C ALA A 356 14.56 3.76 -6.26
N SER A 357 13.38 3.61 -6.87
CA SER A 357 13.24 3.70 -8.33
C SER A 357 13.61 5.09 -8.89
N ILE A 358 13.35 6.17 -8.14
CA ILE A 358 13.77 7.52 -8.55
C ILE A 358 15.29 7.69 -8.41
N GLU A 359 15.90 7.07 -7.40
CA GLU A 359 17.35 7.13 -7.17
C GLU A 359 18.16 6.37 -8.23
N GLN A 360 17.54 5.41 -8.91
CA GLN A 360 18.13 4.68 -10.04
C GLN A 360 18.14 5.49 -11.34
N LEU A 361 17.37 6.58 -11.44
CA LEU A 361 17.36 7.40 -12.64
C LEU A 361 18.69 8.15 -12.79
N ASP A 362 19.40 7.89 -13.88
CA ASP A 362 20.65 8.60 -14.25
C ASP A 362 20.45 10.13 -14.34
N GLU A 363 19.29 10.56 -14.82
CA GLU A 363 18.88 11.96 -14.92
C GLU A 363 17.37 12.07 -14.68
N ILE A 364 16.96 13.06 -13.87
CA ILE A 364 15.55 13.36 -13.61
C ILE A 364 15.15 14.53 -14.50
N THR A 365 14.20 14.27 -15.41
CA THR A 365 13.77 15.23 -16.43
C THR A 365 12.40 15.82 -16.10
N ALA A 366 11.93 16.79 -16.90
CA ALA A 366 10.57 17.33 -16.77
C ALA A 366 9.47 16.25 -16.90
N GLN A 367 9.75 15.14 -17.60
CA GLN A 367 8.80 14.03 -17.69
C GLN A 367 8.62 13.26 -16.37
N ASP A 368 9.58 13.40 -15.45
CA ASP A 368 9.59 12.77 -14.13
C ASP A 368 8.97 13.66 -13.05
N PHE A 369 8.64 14.92 -13.36
CA PHE A 369 8.11 15.90 -12.39
C PHE A 369 6.96 15.31 -11.58
N ALA A 370 5.94 14.76 -12.25
CA ALA A 370 4.76 14.22 -11.58
C ALA A 370 5.11 13.06 -10.65
N LEU A 371 6.06 12.19 -11.04
CA LEU A 371 6.52 11.08 -10.21
C LEU A 371 7.24 11.61 -8.95
N VAL A 372 8.21 12.51 -9.13
CA VAL A 372 8.98 13.09 -8.02
C VAL A 372 8.08 13.89 -7.08
N ALA A 373 7.20 14.74 -7.62
CA ALA A 373 6.26 15.54 -6.83
C ALA A 373 5.28 14.67 -6.01
N ASN A 374 4.77 13.58 -6.59
CA ASN A 374 3.90 12.65 -5.88
C ASN A 374 4.67 11.86 -4.80
N THR A 375 5.93 11.50 -5.05
CA THR A 375 6.81 10.89 -4.03
C THR A 375 7.05 11.86 -2.88
N SER A 376 7.41 13.12 -3.15
CA SER A 376 7.56 14.15 -2.12
C SER A 376 6.29 14.32 -1.29
N GLN A 377 5.12 14.34 -1.95
CA GLN A 377 3.84 14.41 -1.24
C GLN A 377 3.59 13.19 -0.35
N ALA A 378 3.93 11.99 -0.82
CA ALA A 378 3.78 10.76 -0.05
C ALA A 378 4.72 10.75 1.16
N LEU A 379 5.96 11.21 1.00
CA LEU A 379 6.94 11.38 2.09
C LEU A 379 6.45 12.38 3.15
N ILE A 380 5.89 13.53 2.73
CA ILE A 380 5.26 14.51 3.64
C ILE A 380 4.13 13.86 4.43
N ARG A 381 3.26 13.06 3.78
CA ARG A 381 2.17 12.34 4.47
C ARG A 381 2.69 11.27 5.44
N LYS A 382 3.82 10.63 5.11
CA LYS A 382 4.55 9.70 5.98
C LYS A 382 5.23 10.43 7.16
N GLY A 383 5.37 11.75 7.09
CA GLY A 383 6.06 12.58 8.09
C GLY A 383 7.56 12.74 7.85
N ASP A 384 8.09 12.19 6.75
CA ASP A 384 9.50 12.34 6.37
C ASP A 384 9.70 13.62 5.55
N THR A 385 9.62 14.76 6.25
CA THR A 385 9.79 16.07 5.62
C THR A 385 11.23 16.31 5.15
N SER A 386 12.22 15.68 5.80
CA SER A 386 13.64 15.83 5.44
C SER A 386 13.93 15.23 4.06
N GLN A 387 13.49 13.99 3.81
CA GLN A 387 13.66 13.37 2.51
C GLN A 387 12.78 14.05 1.45
N ALA A 388 11.56 14.47 1.81
CA ALA A 388 10.70 15.22 0.90
C ALA A 388 11.37 16.51 0.41
N SER A 389 12.03 17.28 1.29
CA SER A 389 12.75 18.50 0.91
C SER A 389 13.84 18.23 -0.12
N LYS A 390 14.63 17.16 0.02
CA LYS A 390 15.66 16.78 -0.98
C LYS A 390 15.07 16.53 -2.37
N TYR A 391 13.90 15.90 -2.43
CA TYR A 391 13.22 15.66 -3.71
C TYR A 391 12.57 16.93 -4.27
N ILE A 392 12.10 17.83 -3.41
CA ILE A 392 11.60 19.14 -3.83
C ILE A 392 12.72 20.01 -4.41
N GLU A 393 13.94 19.97 -3.84
CA GLU A 393 15.12 20.66 -4.39
C GLU A 393 15.42 20.20 -5.83
N LYS A 394 15.28 18.89 -6.12
CA LYS A 394 15.40 18.37 -7.49
C LYS A 394 14.34 18.93 -8.44
N LEU A 395 13.14 19.27 -7.95
CA LEU A 395 12.10 19.93 -8.75
C LEU A 395 12.44 21.41 -9.02
N ASP A 396 13.31 22.03 -8.22
CA ASP A 396 13.75 23.42 -8.41
C ASP A 396 14.76 23.57 -9.53
N GLU A 397 15.56 22.52 -9.77
CA GLU A 397 16.49 22.45 -10.89
C GLU A 397 15.78 22.33 -12.25
N MET A 398 14.49 21.96 -12.25
CA MET A 398 13.69 21.83 -13.47
C MET A 398 13.19 23.19 -13.96
N ASP A 399 13.44 23.48 -15.24
CA ASP A 399 12.85 24.62 -15.94
C ASP A 399 11.38 24.34 -16.25
N VAL A 400 10.50 24.73 -15.33
CA VAL A 400 9.06 24.57 -15.42
C VAL A 400 8.39 25.95 -15.50
N ASN A 401 7.55 26.14 -16.53
CA ASN A 401 6.91 27.43 -16.80
C ASN A 401 5.44 27.25 -17.23
N ASP A 402 4.74 26.35 -16.55
CA ASP A 402 3.28 26.22 -16.62
C ASP A 402 2.65 26.35 -15.23
N SER A 403 1.41 26.80 -15.18
CA SER A 403 0.74 27.13 -13.92
C SER A 403 0.55 25.92 -13.00
N GLN A 404 0.24 24.74 -13.56
CA GLN A 404 -0.06 23.53 -12.78
C GLN A 404 1.18 23.02 -12.05
N THR A 405 2.28 22.88 -12.78
CA THR A 405 3.57 22.41 -12.26
C THR A 405 4.13 23.36 -11.21
N LEU A 406 4.11 24.67 -11.48
CA LEU A 406 4.53 25.69 -10.52
C LEU A 406 3.67 25.66 -9.25
N GLY A 407 2.35 25.56 -9.38
CA GLY A 407 1.49 25.50 -8.20
C GLY A 407 1.68 24.22 -7.37
N GLN A 408 1.93 23.08 -8.02
CA GLN A 408 2.24 21.84 -7.31
C GLN A 408 3.58 21.95 -6.57
N ARG A 409 4.63 22.48 -7.22
CA ARG A 409 5.94 22.70 -6.59
C ARG A 409 5.84 23.66 -5.41
N GLY A 410 5.17 24.80 -5.60
CA GLY A 410 4.97 25.79 -4.55
C GLY A 410 4.18 25.25 -3.35
N ALA A 411 3.13 24.44 -3.58
CA ALA A 411 2.39 23.78 -2.50
C ALA A 411 3.25 22.76 -1.72
N LEU A 412 4.12 22.02 -2.41
CA LEU A 412 5.05 21.07 -1.79
C LEU A 412 6.07 21.80 -0.90
N LYS A 413 6.70 22.87 -1.40
CA LYS A 413 7.63 23.73 -0.65
C LYS A 413 7.00 24.26 0.64
N LEU A 414 5.80 24.85 0.53
CA LEU A 414 5.09 25.35 1.71
C LEU A 414 4.76 24.25 2.73
N SER A 415 4.56 23.01 2.27
CA SER A 415 4.28 21.86 3.14
C SER A 415 5.50 21.44 3.96
N VAL A 416 6.71 21.69 3.47
CA VAL A 416 7.97 21.48 4.20
C VAL A 416 8.51 22.77 4.85
N GLN A 417 7.67 23.79 4.98
CA GLN A 417 8.00 25.10 5.58
C GLN A 417 9.05 25.90 4.80
N ASP A 418 9.14 25.69 3.48
CA ASP A 418 9.91 26.53 2.58
C ASP A 418 9.02 27.63 1.98
N ASP A 419 9.24 28.87 2.42
CA ASP A 419 8.47 30.04 2.01
C ASP A 419 8.71 30.46 0.55
N THR A 420 9.76 29.96 -0.13
CA THR A 420 9.97 30.24 -1.57
C THR A 420 8.85 29.66 -2.44
N GLY A 421 8.07 28.71 -1.91
CA GLY A 421 6.85 28.21 -2.58
C GLY A 421 5.78 29.28 -2.82
N ILE A 422 5.81 30.39 -2.08
CA ILE A 422 4.92 31.55 -2.32
C ILE A 422 5.19 32.16 -3.70
N ASP A 423 6.46 32.25 -4.10
CA ASP A 423 6.85 32.85 -5.38
C ASP A 423 6.41 31.96 -6.55
N ASP A 424 6.56 30.63 -6.41
CA ASP A 424 6.06 29.66 -7.37
C ASP A 424 4.53 29.78 -7.55
N LEU A 425 3.78 29.88 -6.45
CA LEU A 425 2.32 30.01 -6.49
C LEU A 425 1.88 31.36 -7.07
N LYS A 426 2.57 32.46 -6.78
CA LYS A 426 2.31 33.77 -7.39
C LYS A 426 2.58 33.72 -8.89
N ARG A 427 3.69 33.13 -9.31
CA ARG A 427 4.02 32.97 -10.73
C ARG A 427 3.00 32.08 -11.44
N ALA A 428 2.53 31.02 -10.79
CA ALA A 428 1.43 30.20 -11.31
C ALA A 428 0.17 31.03 -11.57
N LEU A 429 -0.18 31.96 -10.67
CA LEU A 429 -1.31 32.87 -10.84
C LEU A 429 -1.07 34.00 -11.86
N GLU A 430 0.17 34.39 -12.11
CA GLU A 430 0.51 35.30 -13.21
C GLU A 430 0.29 34.63 -14.58
N LEU A 431 0.61 33.34 -14.69
CA LEU A 431 0.41 32.55 -15.92
C LEU A 431 -1.05 32.15 -16.11
N ASP A 432 -1.72 31.78 -15.03
CA ASP A 432 -3.13 31.38 -15.01
C ASP A 432 -3.84 32.02 -13.81
N PRO A 433 -4.43 33.21 -14.01
CA PRO A 433 -5.20 33.87 -12.97
C PRO A 433 -6.39 33.04 -12.46
N GLU A 434 -6.89 32.07 -13.22
CA GLU A 434 -8.03 31.24 -12.83
C GLU A 434 -7.65 30.00 -12.02
N PHE A 435 -6.36 29.83 -11.67
CA PHE A 435 -5.89 28.65 -10.94
C PHE A 435 -6.26 28.68 -9.45
N ASP A 436 -7.50 28.29 -9.18
CA ASP A 436 -8.15 28.31 -7.86
C ASP A 436 -7.35 27.57 -6.76
N GLN A 437 -6.69 26.45 -7.10
CA GLN A 437 -5.88 25.70 -6.14
C GLN A 437 -4.68 26.49 -5.64
N ALA A 438 -4.03 27.29 -6.50
CA ALA A 438 -2.91 28.14 -6.11
C ALA A 438 -3.38 29.30 -5.21
N ARG A 439 -4.53 29.91 -5.53
CA ARG A 439 -5.17 30.95 -4.67
C ARG A 439 -5.45 30.41 -3.27
N LEU A 440 -6.10 29.24 -3.18
CA LEU A 440 -6.44 28.62 -1.91
C LEU A 440 -5.19 28.28 -1.09
N THR A 441 -4.15 27.73 -1.74
CA THR A 441 -2.90 27.37 -1.07
C THR A 441 -2.21 28.60 -0.49
N LEU A 442 -2.09 29.70 -1.25
CA LEU A 442 -1.55 30.96 -0.77
C LEU A 442 -2.39 31.56 0.36
N LEU A 443 -3.71 31.59 0.22
CA LEU A 443 -4.61 32.13 1.23
C LEU A 443 -4.48 31.37 2.55
N LEU A 444 -4.51 30.03 2.52
CA LEU A 444 -4.38 29.22 3.73
C LEU A 444 -3.00 29.37 4.37
N ASN A 445 -1.93 29.52 3.57
CA ASN A 445 -0.61 29.83 4.08
C ASN A 445 -0.58 31.20 4.79
N TYR A 446 -1.11 32.26 4.16
CA TYR A 446 -1.17 33.58 4.79
C TYR A 446 -2.05 33.60 6.04
N VAL A 447 -3.18 32.89 6.05
CA VAL A 447 -4.02 32.73 7.25
C VAL A 447 -3.23 32.04 8.38
N LYS A 448 -2.53 30.95 8.09
CA LYS A 448 -1.71 30.22 9.06
C LYS A 448 -0.59 31.10 9.63
N SER A 449 0.06 31.89 8.76
CA SER A 449 1.12 32.83 9.13
C SER A 449 0.60 34.15 9.70
N LYS A 450 -0.73 34.30 9.89
CA LYS A 450 -1.42 35.49 10.39
C LYS A 450 -1.25 36.77 9.54
N ASN A 451 -0.86 36.60 8.27
CA ASN A 451 -0.77 37.66 7.27
C ASN A 451 -2.16 37.93 6.66
N TYR A 452 -3.08 38.40 7.50
CA TYR A 452 -4.50 38.47 7.12
C TYR A 452 -4.82 39.49 6.03
N ARG A 453 -3.96 40.50 5.82
CA ARG A 453 -4.15 41.50 4.78
C ARG A 453 -3.97 40.88 3.40
N GLU A 454 -2.85 40.21 3.19
CA GLU A 454 -2.52 39.49 1.96
C GLU A 454 -3.54 38.36 1.69
N ALA A 455 -3.99 37.66 2.74
CA ALA A 455 -5.05 36.67 2.61
C ALA A 455 -6.39 37.29 2.17
N MET A 456 -6.74 38.48 2.70
CA MET A 456 -7.95 39.20 2.30
C MET A 456 -7.84 39.73 0.87
N ASP A 457 -6.68 40.26 0.46
CA ASP A 457 -6.44 40.74 -0.90
C ASP A 457 -6.70 39.62 -1.93
N ILE A 458 -6.23 38.38 -1.65
CA ILE A 458 -6.52 37.20 -2.49
C ILE A 458 -8.02 36.91 -2.55
N ALA A 459 -8.69 36.93 -1.40
CA ALA A 459 -10.10 36.60 -1.30
C ALA A 459 -10.99 37.64 -2.02
N GLU A 460 -10.68 38.93 -1.88
CA GLU A 460 -11.37 40.03 -2.55
C GLU A 460 -11.18 39.99 -4.08
N ASP A 461 -9.94 39.73 -4.54
CA ASP A 461 -9.68 39.52 -5.96
C ASP A 461 -10.45 38.32 -6.50
N TRP A 462 -10.53 37.22 -5.74
CA TRP A 462 -11.28 36.03 -6.15
C TRP A 462 -12.78 36.31 -6.32
N VAL A 463 -13.40 37.04 -5.37
CA VAL A 463 -14.79 37.49 -5.50
C VAL A 463 -14.97 38.39 -6.72
N LYS A 464 -14.03 39.31 -6.97
CA LYS A 464 -14.10 40.23 -8.11
C LYS A 464 -14.04 39.50 -9.45
N GLN A 465 -13.22 38.46 -9.56
CA GLN A 465 -13.05 37.69 -10.80
C GLN A 465 -14.19 36.69 -11.01
N LYS A 466 -14.65 36.03 -9.95
CA LYS A 466 -15.70 34.99 -10.01
C LYS A 466 -16.85 35.32 -9.03
N PRO A 467 -17.64 36.39 -9.28
CA PRO A 467 -18.67 36.85 -8.35
C PRO A 467 -19.87 35.89 -8.19
N GLU A 468 -20.05 34.95 -9.11
CA GLU A 468 -21.10 33.92 -9.02
C GLU A 468 -20.58 32.59 -8.42
N SER A 469 -19.28 32.49 -8.12
CA SER A 469 -18.70 31.35 -7.40
C SER A 469 -18.79 31.57 -5.89
N ASP A 470 -18.94 30.49 -5.13
CA ASP A 470 -18.93 30.51 -3.67
C ASP A 470 -17.50 30.66 -3.09
N GLN A 471 -16.47 30.22 -3.83
CA GLN A 471 -15.08 30.10 -3.36
C GLN A 471 -14.48 31.40 -2.81
N GLY A 472 -14.67 32.52 -3.49
CA GLY A 472 -14.14 33.82 -3.03
C GLY A 472 -14.78 34.28 -1.72
N TYR A 473 -16.08 34.04 -1.56
CA TYR A 473 -16.81 34.35 -0.33
C TYR A 473 -16.42 33.39 0.81
N LEU A 474 -16.25 32.09 0.52
CA LEU A 474 -15.68 31.13 1.47
C LEU A 474 -14.30 31.55 1.95
N ALA A 475 -13.43 31.98 1.03
CA ALA A 475 -12.11 32.52 1.32
C ALA A 475 -12.18 33.71 2.28
N ARG A 476 -13.03 34.72 2.00
CA ARG A 476 -13.22 35.88 2.89
C ARG A 476 -13.73 35.45 4.27
N GLY A 477 -14.70 34.54 4.32
CA GLY A 477 -15.23 34.00 5.57
C GLY A 477 -14.18 33.27 6.41
N VAL A 478 -13.32 32.47 5.77
CA VAL A 478 -12.18 31.80 6.44
C VAL A 478 -11.21 32.82 7.03
N VAL A 479 -10.88 33.89 6.29
CA VAL A 479 -10.00 34.97 6.80
C VAL A 479 -10.64 35.68 7.99
N TYR A 480 -11.93 36.05 7.92
CA TYR A 480 -12.61 36.68 9.06
C TYR A 480 -12.69 35.77 10.29
N ARG A 481 -12.94 34.47 10.11
CA ARG A 481 -12.93 33.50 11.22
C ARG A 481 -11.55 33.42 11.87
N ALA A 482 -10.48 33.38 11.08
CA ALA A 482 -9.12 33.39 11.61
C ALA A 482 -8.79 34.67 12.41
N GLN A 483 -9.45 35.79 12.08
CA GLN A 483 -9.39 37.04 12.85
C GLN A 483 -10.34 37.07 14.06
N ALA A 484 -11.02 35.97 14.38
CA ALA A 484 -12.07 35.87 15.40
C ALA A 484 -13.28 36.81 15.15
N GLN A 485 -13.53 37.20 13.89
CA GLN A 485 -14.68 38.02 13.49
C GLN A 485 -15.81 37.12 12.98
N ASN A 486 -16.37 36.29 13.87
CA ASN A 486 -17.32 35.23 13.54
C ASN A 486 -18.61 35.73 12.87
N ASP A 487 -19.11 36.90 13.25
CA ASP A 487 -20.32 37.48 12.65
C ASP A 487 -20.11 37.79 11.16
N LYS A 488 -18.96 38.39 10.81
CA LYS A 488 -18.61 38.66 9.42
C LYS A 488 -18.33 37.37 8.66
N ALA A 489 -17.66 36.40 9.30
CA ALA A 489 -17.43 35.10 8.70
C ALA A 489 -18.75 34.42 8.31
N ASN A 490 -19.73 34.42 9.21
CA ASN A 490 -21.08 33.87 8.95
C ASN A 490 -21.80 34.62 7.83
N GLN A 491 -21.69 35.94 7.75
CA GLN A 491 -22.25 36.70 6.64
C GLN A 491 -21.67 36.26 5.30
N GLU A 492 -20.34 36.12 5.21
CA GLU A 492 -19.68 35.67 3.98
C GLU A 492 -20.02 34.23 3.61
N PHE A 493 -20.11 33.31 4.59
CA PHE A 493 -20.54 31.94 4.31
C PHE A 493 -22.01 31.86 3.88
N ASN A 494 -22.89 32.72 4.41
CA ASN A 494 -24.28 32.80 3.93
C ASN A 494 -24.34 33.34 2.50
N ILE A 495 -23.53 34.36 2.15
CA ILE A 495 -23.44 34.83 0.76
C ILE A 495 -22.95 33.70 -0.15
N ALA A 496 -21.98 32.89 0.30
CA ALA A 496 -21.52 31.71 -0.44
C ALA A 496 -22.67 30.72 -0.71
N LEU A 497 -23.57 30.48 0.26
CA LEU A 497 -24.78 29.67 0.08
C LEU A 497 -25.81 30.30 -0.88
N GLU A 498 -25.93 31.62 -0.89
CA GLU A 498 -26.80 32.33 -1.84
C GLU A 498 -26.30 32.20 -3.28
N LYS A 499 -24.97 32.10 -3.47
CA LYS A 499 -24.34 31.91 -4.78
C LYS A 499 -24.42 30.47 -5.27
N VAL A 500 -24.15 29.52 -4.39
CA VAL A 500 -24.21 28.09 -4.69
C VAL A 500 -25.05 27.40 -3.63
N GLU A 501 -26.25 26.96 -4.04
CA GLU A 501 -27.14 26.17 -3.21
C GLU A 501 -26.42 24.90 -2.73
N ASN A 502 -26.56 24.58 -1.44
CA ASN A 502 -25.87 23.46 -0.79
C ASN A 502 -24.33 23.48 -0.93
N SER A 503 -23.71 24.67 -1.03
CA SER A 503 -22.26 24.82 -1.01
C SER A 503 -21.63 24.02 0.14
N PRO A 504 -20.82 22.97 -0.16
CA PRO A 504 -20.28 22.09 0.88
C PRO A 504 -19.36 22.85 1.84
N GLY A 505 -18.53 23.72 1.28
CA GLY A 505 -17.62 24.56 2.05
C GLY A 505 -18.36 25.54 2.96
N ALA A 506 -19.49 26.09 2.50
CA ALA A 506 -20.26 27.04 3.29
C ALA A 506 -20.97 26.32 4.44
N LEU A 507 -21.69 25.23 4.15
CA LEU A 507 -22.37 24.41 5.17
C LEU A 507 -21.39 23.92 6.24
N PHE A 508 -20.22 23.40 5.83
CA PHE A 508 -19.19 22.93 6.75
C PHE A 508 -18.66 24.05 7.67
N ASN A 509 -18.31 25.21 7.10
CA ASN A 509 -17.76 26.31 7.89
C ASN A 509 -18.80 27.00 8.77
N LEU A 510 -20.07 27.06 8.33
CA LEU A 510 -21.19 27.52 9.12
C LEU A 510 -21.48 26.59 10.29
N ALA A 511 -21.50 25.27 10.06
CA ALA A 511 -21.66 24.28 11.13
C ALA A 511 -20.52 24.36 12.16
N LEU A 512 -19.27 24.55 11.71
CA LEU A 512 -18.13 24.80 12.62
C LEU A 512 -18.38 26.03 13.51
N ASN A 513 -18.88 27.13 12.94
CA ASN A 513 -19.16 28.34 13.70
C ASN A 513 -20.36 28.17 14.63
N ASP A 514 -21.40 27.43 14.23
CA ASP A 514 -22.55 27.15 15.09
C ASP A 514 -22.14 26.35 16.33
N ILE A 515 -21.31 25.31 16.15
CA ILE A 515 -20.75 24.51 17.26
C ILE A 515 -19.99 25.40 18.23
N GLN A 516 -19.17 26.32 17.72
CA GLN A 516 -18.42 27.26 18.56
C GLN A 516 -19.30 28.27 19.31
N ASN A 517 -20.54 28.50 18.84
CA ASN A 517 -21.50 29.43 19.45
C ASN A 517 -22.63 28.69 20.18
N ASP A 518 -22.41 27.43 20.58
CA ASP A 518 -23.37 26.59 21.30
C ASP A 518 -24.72 26.38 20.59
N LYS A 519 -24.74 26.41 19.24
CA LYS A 519 -25.92 26.18 18.39
C LYS A 519 -25.89 24.78 17.76
N ALA A 520 -25.84 23.76 18.60
CA ALA A 520 -25.64 22.37 18.15
C ALA A 520 -26.72 21.87 17.16
N GLU A 521 -27.99 22.20 17.39
CA GLU A 521 -29.10 21.78 16.51
C GLU A 521 -28.98 22.37 15.10
N LEU A 522 -28.64 23.66 15.01
CA LEU A 522 -28.44 24.33 13.72
C LEU A 522 -27.22 23.76 12.98
N ALA A 523 -26.15 23.45 13.73
CA ALA A 523 -24.98 22.80 13.15
C ALA A 523 -25.33 21.41 12.60
N HIS A 524 -26.17 20.66 13.30
CA HIS A 524 -26.62 19.34 12.88
C HIS A 524 -27.40 19.41 11.57
N GLU A 525 -28.41 20.28 11.46
CA GLU A 525 -29.19 20.48 10.23
C GLU A 525 -28.31 20.81 9.01
N ARG A 526 -27.31 21.68 9.20
CA ARG A 526 -26.35 22.03 8.14
C ARG A 526 -25.46 20.85 7.74
N LEU A 527 -25.07 20.02 8.71
CA LEU A 527 -24.27 18.82 8.46
C LEU A 527 -25.07 17.70 7.80
N GLU A 528 -26.34 17.54 8.14
CA GLU A 528 -27.24 16.64 7.42
C GLU A 528 -27.37 17.08 5.95
N THR A 529 -27.63 18.37 5.71
CA THR A 529 -27.70 18.93 4.36
C THR A 529 -26.40 18.68 3.58
N LEU A 530 -25.24 18.87 4.22
CA LEU A 530 -23.94 18.59 3.61
C LEU A 530 -23.79 17.10 3.24
N LEU A 531 -24.11 16.20 4.16
CA LEU A 531 -23.86 14.77 4.01
C LEU A 531 -24.87 14.06 3.13
N VAL A 532 -26.10 14.56 3.01
CA VAL A 532 -27.07 14.07 2.00
C VAL A 532 -26.56 14.35 0.59
N ASN A 533 -25.95 15.52 0.37
CA ASN A 533 -25.40 15.89 -0.94
C ASN A 533 -24.00 15.30 -1.21
N GLN A 534 -23.20 15.08 -0.15
CA GLN A 534 -21.86 14.49 -0.23
C GLN A 534 -21.64 13.46 0.89
N PRO A 535 -22.15 12.22 0.72
CA PRO A 535 -22.13 11.20 1.78
C PRO A 535 -20.73 10.76 2.22
N ASP A 536 -19.71 10.92 1.37
CA ASP A 536 -18.32 10.59 1.68
C ASP A 536 -17.48 11.78 2.18
N HIS A 537 -18.11 12.95 2.41
CA HIS A 537 -17.42 14.15 2.87
C HIS A 537 -16.85 13.94 4.29
N ARG A 538 -15.56 13.57 4.35
CA ARG A 538 -14.86 13.18 5.58
C ARG A 538 -14.93 14.22 6.71
N GLY A 539 -14.76 15.50 6.40
CA GLY A 539 -14.80 16.57 7.41
C GLY A 539 -16.17 16.65 8.09
N GLY A 540 -17.23 16.71 7.30
CA GLY A 540 -18.63 16.60 7.72
C GLY A 540 -18.93 15.37 8.57
N LEU A 541 -18.47 14.17 8.17
CA LEU A 541 -18.66 12.95 8.97
C LEU A 541 -17.98 13.06 10.35
N ASP A 542 -16.73 13.51 10.41
CA ASP A 542 -16.05 13.69 11.69
C ASP A 542 -16.70 14.81 12.54
N LEU A 543 -17.22 15.86 11.88
CA LEU A 543 -17.84 17.00 12.56
C LEU A 543 -19.24 16.68 13.11
N ILE A 544 -20.08 15.93 12.39
CA ILE A 544 -21.42 15.54 12.88
C ILE A 544 -21.31 14.59 14.09
N ILE A 545 -20.34 13.68 14.07
CA ILE A 545 -20.04 12.79 15.20
C ILE A 545 -19.56 13.59 16.42
N SER A 546 -18.75 14.62 16.19
CA SER A 546 -18.25 15.50 17.26
C SER A 546 -19.37 16.38 17.83
N ASN A 547 -20.24 16.92 16.97
CA ASN A 547 -21.39 17.73 17.37
C ASN A 547 -22.43 16.94 18.18
N ALA A 548 -22.51 15.62 18.01
CA ALA A 548 -23.43 14.76 18.75
C ALA A 548 -23.36 14.96 20.27
N ASN A 549 -22.20 15.32 20.82
CA ASN A 549 -22.06 15.56 22.26
C ASN A 549 -22.73 16.84 22.76
N ASN A 550 -23.05 17.77 21.87
CA ASN A 550 -23.66 19.06 22.16
C ASN A 550 -25.17 19.07 21.90
N LEU A 551 -25.74 17.99 21.36
CA LEU A 551 -27.17 17.83 21.11
C LEU A 551 -27.90 17.33 22.35
N ASP A 552 -29.17 17.70 22.49
CA ASP A 552 -30.04 17.20 23.55
C ASP A 552 -30.31 15.70 23.38
N ASP A 553 -30.53 15.27 22.13
CA ASP A 553 -30.67 13.87 21.75
C ASP A 553 -29.53 13.45 20.82
N LYS A 554 -28.59 12.64 21.32
CA LYS A 554 -27.46 12.15 20.53
C LYS A 554 -27.84 11.06 19.54
N THR A 555 -29.03 10.45 19.70
CA THR A 555 -29.45 9.31 18.87
C THR A 555 -29.83 9.72 17.46
N VAL A 556 -30.24 10.98 17.25
CA VAL A 556 -30.55 11.54 15.92
C VAL A 556 -29.38 11.42 14.94
N VAL A 557 -28.13 11.59 15.41
CA VAL A 557 -26.94 11.42 14.56
C VAL A 557 -26.76 9.97 14.10
N ILE A 558 -27.13 9.01 14.95
CA ILE A 558 -27.02 7.58 14.62
C ILE A 558 -28.09 7.21 13.61
N GLU A 559 -29.33 7.65 13.82
CA GLU A 559 -30.46 7.40 12.92
C GLU A 559 -30.15 8.00 11.53
N PHE A 560 -29.69 9.24 11.48
CA PHE A 560 -29.27 9.89 10.24
C PHE A 560 -28.17 9.11 9.51
N LEU A 561 -27.07 8.76 10.20
CA LEU A 561 -25.96 8.03 9.59
C LEU A 561 -26.36 6.61 9.17
N GLU A 562 -27.27 5.97 9.90
CA GLU A 562 -27.82 4.66 9.54
C GLU A 562 -28.61 4.73 8.24
N ASP A 563 -29.51 5.70 8.12
CA ASP A 563 -30.35 5.86 6.94
C ASP A 563 -29.51 6.29 5.72
N LEU A 564 -28.57 7.21 5.90
CA LEU A 564 -27.63 7.60 4.84
C LEU A 564 -26.76 6.41 4.37
N ALA A 565 -26.33 5.53 5.29
CA ALA A 565 -25.58 4.32 4.95
C ALA A 565 -26.42 3.21 4.29
N LYS A 566 -27.74 3.16 4.55
CA LYS A 566 -28.67 2.27 3.85
C LYS A 566 -28.85 2.71 2.39
N GLU A 567 -28.92 4.02 2.15
CA GLU A 567 -29.05 4.60 0.82
C GLU A 567 -27.75 4.52 0.01
N ASN A 568 -26.60 4.50 0.68
CA ASN A 568 -25.26 4.47 0.06
C ASN A 568 -24.43 3.25 0.53
N PRO A 569 -24.87 2.00 0.24
CA PRO A 569 -24.32 0.78 0.83
C PRO A 569 -22.86 0.47 0.45
N GLU A 570 -22.37 1.04 -0.66
CA GLU A 570 -21.00 0.98 -1.14
C GLU A 570 -20.02 1.86 -0.36
N GLN A 571 -20.52 2.90 0.33
CA GLN A 571 -19.68 3.86 1.06
C GLN A 571 -19.26 3.32 2.43
N VAL A 572 -18.10 2.65 2.45
CA VAL A 572 -17.54 2.01 3.66
C VAL A 572 -17.31 3.01 4.80
N ASN A 573 -16.91 4.26 4.49
CA ASN A 573 -16.64 5.30 5.49
C ASN A 573 -17.89 5.73 6.29
N LEU A 574 -19.08 5.66 5.70
CA LEU A 574 -20.34 5.94 6.41
C LEU A 574 -20.59 4.94 7.53
N LYS A 575 -20.36 3.65 7.28
CA LYS A 575 -20.53 2.60 8.30
C LYS A 575 -19.51 2.72 9.42
N ILE A 576 -18.29 3.17 9.09
CA ILE A 576 -17.27 3.47 10.10
C ILE A 576 -17.67 4.68 10.94
N ALA A 577 -18.21 5.74 10.31
CA ALA A 577 -18.75 6.91 11.00
C ALA A 577 -19.91 6.54 11.94
N GLN A 578 -20.84 5.71 11.47
CA GLN A 578 -21.94 5.16 12.28
C GLN A 578 -21.43 4.38 13.49
N ALA A 579 -20.42 3.51 13.31
CA ALA A 579 -19.81 2.78 14.42
C ALA A 579 -19.19 3.72 15.48
N LYS A 580 -18.48 4.77 15.05
CA LYS A 580 -17.95 5.79 15.96
C LYS A 580 -19.07 6.55 16.70
N ALA A 581 -20.16 6.90 16.01
CA ALA A 581 -21.30 7.57 16.63
C ALA A 581 -21.97 6.69 17.71
N LEU A 582 -22.12 5.38 17.44
CA LEU A 582 -22.60 4.40 18.42
C LEU A 582 -21.70 4.32 19.66
N GLU A 583 -20.37 4.37 19.48
CA GLU A 583 -19.44 4.40 20.60
C GLU A 583 -19.61 5.67 21.47
N ASN A 584 -19.79 6.84 20.85
CA ASN A 584 -19.95 8.12 21.57
C ASN A 584 -21.19 8.16 22.48
N VAL A 585 -22.26 7.41 22.16
CA VAL A 585 -23.48 7.33 22.98
C VAL A 585 -23.46 6.15 23.96
N GLY A 586 -22.32 5.47 24.12
CA GLY A 586 -22.16 4.33 25.02
C GLY A 586 -22.68 2.99 24.46
N ARG A 587 -23.13 2.96 23.20
CA ARG A 587 -23.58 1.73 22.49
C ARG A 587 -22.42 1.03 21.77
N ARG A 588 -21.27 0.90 22.44
CA ARG A 588 -20.04 0.31 21.87
C ARG A 588 -20.27 -1.10 21.29
N GLY A 589 -21.09 -1.92 21.95
CA GLY A 589 -21.42 -3.27 21.48
C GLY A 589 -22.03 -3.29 20.08
N ASP A 590 -22.94 -2.36 19.79
CA ASP A 590 -23.58 -2.24 18.48
C ASP A 590 -22.56 -1.76 17.42
N GLY A 591 -21.70 -0.81 17.77
CA GLY A 591 -20.61 -0.36 16.89
C GLY A 591 -19.63 -1.50 16.55
N LEU A 592 -19.25 -2.32 17.53
CA LEU A 592 -18.41 -3.50 17.31
C LEU A 592 -19.09 -4.55 16.44
N ALA A 593 -20.40 -4.76 16.59
CA ALA A 593 -21.17 -5.69 15.78
C ALA A 593 -21.28 -5.21 14.32
N LEU A 594 -21.48 -3.90 14.12
CA LEU A 594 -21.49 -3.28 12.79
C LEU A 594 -20.15 -3.46 12.09
N LEU A 595 -19.03 -3.14 12.75
CA LEU A 595 -17.70 -3.36 12.19
C LEU A 595 -17.44 -4.84 11.91
N ALA A 596 -17.93 -5.76 12.76
CA ALA A 596 -17.77 -7.20 12.55
C ALA A 596 -18.41 -7.65 11.23
N SER A 597 -19.60 -7.12 10.93
CA SER A 597 -20.35 -7.46 9.71
C SER A 597 -19.63 -7.08 8.42
N MET A 598 -18.64 -6.18 8.50
CA MET A 598 -17.84 -5.71 7.37
C MET A 598 -16.59 -6.56 7.11
N ALA A 599 -16.23 -7.48 8.00
CA ALA A 599 -14.96 -8.21 7.96
C ALA A 599 -14.77 -9.10 6.72
N ASN A 600 -15.86 -9.60 6.11
CA ASN A 600 -15.81 -10.49 4.95
C ASN A 600 -15.76 -9.75 3.60
N LYS A 601 -15.64 -8.42 3.60
CA LYS A 601 -15.53 -7.64 2.36
C LYS A 601 -14.06 -7.49 1.98
N GLU A 602 -13.68 -8.02 0.81
CA GLU A 602 -12.37 -7.75 0.21
C GLU A 602 -12.24 -6.22 0.04
N ASN A 603 -11.15 -5.64 0.58
CA ASN A 603 -10.77 -4.21 0.47
C ASN A 603 -11.38 -3.20 1.48
N ASN A 604 -11.44 -3.53 2.78
CA ASN A 604 -11.67 -2.48 3.79
C ASN A 604 -10.46 -1.52 3.90
N PRO A 605 -10.68 -0.20 4.06
CA PRO A 605 -9.58 0.78 4.18
C PRO A 605 -8.91 0.71 5.56
N ASP A 606 -7.66 1.18 5.69
CA ASP A 606 -6.90 1.15 6.97
C ASP A 606 -7.64 1.77 8.16
N VAL A 607 -8.47 2.79 7.91
CA VAL A 607 -9.28 3.43 8.94
C VAL A 607 -10.27 2.45 9.59
N TYR A 608 -10.77 1.45 8.86
CA TYR A 608 -11.64 0.40 9.41
C TYR A 608 -10.92 -0.39 10.49
N PHE A 609 -9.75 -0.95 10.16
CA PHE A 609 -8.98 -1.77 11.10
C PHE A 609 -8.56 -0.98 12.33
N ARG A 610 -8.10 0.26 12.14
CA ARG A 610 -7.70 1.14 13.25
C ARG A 610 -8.88 1.47 14.18
N VAL A 611 -10.03 1.87 13.64
CA VAL A 611 -11.22 2.16 14.45
C VAL A 611 -11.67 0.90 15.17
N TYR A 612 -11.70 -0.22 14.47
CA TYR A 612 -12.16 -1.48 15.04
C TYR A 612 -11.25 -1.98 16.17
N ALA A 613 -9.94 -1.96 15.96
CA ALA A 613 -8.98 -2.39 16.96
C ALA A 613 -9.02 -1.48 18.19
N LYS A 614 -9.13 -0.15 18.01
CA LYS A 614 -9.28 0.80 19.13
C LYS A 614 -10.57 0.59 19.93
N MET A 615 -11.69 0.38 19.24
CA MET A 615 -12.96 0.09 19.89
C MET A 615 -12.93 -1.25 20.63
N ALA A 616 -12.30 -2.28 20.04
CA ALA A 616 -12.09 -3.56 20.68
C ALA A 616 -11.19 -3.46 21.93
N LEU A 617 -10.14 -2.63 21.88
CA LEU A 617 -9.30 -2.34 23.05
C LEU A 617 -10.09 -1.66 24.18
N ALA A 618 -10.93 -0.68 23.85
CA ALA A 618 -11.77 0.02 24.82
C ALA A 618 -12.78 -0.94 25.48
N ASP A 619 -13.25 -1.96 24.74
CA ASP A 619 -14.10 -3.05 25.25
C ASP A 619 -13.32 -4.21 25.89
N LYS A 620 -11.99 -4.08 26.04
CA LYS A 620 -11.08 -5.11 26.57
C LYS A 620 -11.05 -6.41 25.76
N GLN A 621 -11.47 -6.40 24.49
CA GLN A 621 -11.33 -7.49 23.53
C GLN A 621 -9.90 -7.53 22.95
N TYR A 622 -8.90 -7.71 23.82
CA TYR A 622 -7.48 -7.55 23.46
C TYR A 622 -7.03 -8.47 22.32
N GLN A 623 -7.46 -9.74 22.33
CA GLN A 623 -7.11 -10.69 21.27
C GLN A 623 -7.62 -10.24 19.89
N ARG A 624 -8.80 -9.62 19.86
CA ARG A 624 -9.38 -9.11 18.62
C ARG A 624 -8.57 -7.93 18.09
N ALA A 625 -8.24 -6.98 18.95
CA ALA A 625 -7.41 -5.84 18.58
C ALA A 625 -6.04 -6.28 18.08
N GLU A 626 -5.43 -7.26 18.75
CA GLU A 626 -4.16 -7.88 18.35
C GLU A 626 -4.26 -8.49 16.94
N ASN A 627 -5.27 -9.32 16.68
CA ASN A 627 -5.47 -9.92 15.35
C ASN A 627 -5.71 -8.86 14.25
N LEU A 628 -6.43 -7.78 14.57
CA LEU A 628 -6.70 -6.70 13.61
C LEU A 628 -5.43 -5.93 13.24
N TYR A 629 -4.59 -5.59 14.23
CA TYR A 629 -3.32 -4.93 13.94
C TYR A 629 -2.32 -5.86 13.25
N LEU A 630 -2.28 -7.14 13.63
CA LEU A 630 -1.45 -8.14 12.94
C LEU A 630 -1.88 -8.30 11.48
N ALA A 631 -3.18 -8.33 11.19
CA ALA A 631 -3.66 -8.38 9.80
C ALA A 631 -3.24 -7.13 9.00
N GLN A 632 -3.23 -5.94 9.61
CA GLN A 632 -2.69 -4.75 8.94
C GLN A 632 -1.18 -4.83 8.68
N ILE A 633 -0.43 -5.39 9.64
CA ILE A 633 1.03 -5.60 9.51
C ILE A 633 1.33 -6.66 8.44
N GLU A 634 0.53 -7.73 8.35
CA GLU A 634 0.68 -8.77 7.33
C GLU A 634 0.39 -8.22 5.92
N ASN A 635 -0.62 -7.36 5.79
CA ASN A 635 -0.96 -6.72 4.51
C ASN A 635 0.03 -5.61 4.13
N ASN A 636 0.56 -4.88 5.11
CA ASN A 636 1.56 -3.85 4.92
C ASN A 636 2.55 -3.84 6.10
N ALA A 637 3.69 -4.51 5.90
CA ALA A 637 4.73 -4.63 6.91
C ALA A 637 5.38 -3.29 7.31
N ASP A 638 5.15 -2.22 6.54
CA ASP A 638 5.66 -0.88 6.83
C ASP A 638 4.62 0.04 7.49
N ASN A 639 3.46 -0.51 7.86
CA ASN A 639 2.42 0.23 8.57
C ASN A 639 2.81 0.48 10.05
N PHE A 640 3.57 1.55 10.30
CA PHE A 640 4.03 1.93 11.63
C PHE A 640 2.88 2.14 12.64
N ASP A 641 1.76 2.73 12.21
CA ASP A 641 0.57 2.93 13.05
C ASP A 641 0.02 1.59 13.57
N ALA A 642 0.01 0.55 12.74
CA ALA A 642 -0.42 -0.78 13.14
C ALA A 642 0.54 -1.42 14.15
N TYR A 643 1.86 -1.26 13.97
CA TYR A 643 2.85 -1.67 14.97
C TYR A 643 2.66 -0.95 16.30
N GLN A 644 2.42 0.36 16.30
CA GLN A 644 2.14 1.13 17.52
C GLN A 644 0.87 0.62 18.21
N GLY A 645 -0.20 0.39 17.45
CA GLY A 645 -1.44 -0.18 17.95
C GLY A 645 -1.25 -1.58 18.57
N TYR A 646 -0.44 -2.42 17.92
CA TYR A 646 -0.11 -3.76 18.43
C TYR A 646 0.72 -3.71 19.72
N LEU A 647 1.78 -2.88 19.76
CA LEU A 647 2.60 -2.68 20.97
C LEU A 647 1.76 -2.17 22.13
N TYR A 648 0.90 -1.18 21.89
CA TYR A 648 -0.05 -0.69 22.89
C TYR A 648 -1.03 -1.78 23.35
N THR A 649 -1.49 -2.63 22.43
CA THR A 649 -2.35 -3.78 22.77
C THR A 649 -1.64 -4.77 23.71
N LEU A 650 -0.36 -5.04 23.50
CA LEU A 650 0.46 -5.86 24.39
C LEU A 650 0.70 -5.19 25.75
N GLU A 651 0.93 -3.87 25.76
CA GLU A 651 1.07 -3.08 26.98
C GLU A 651 -0.19 -3.13 27.84
N MET A 652 -1.37 -2.96 27.24
CA MET A 652 -2.66 -3.05 27.93
C MET A 652 -2.93 -4.44 28.51
N GLN A 653 -2.41 -5.49 27.87
CA GLN A 653 -2.41 -6.87 28.38
C GLN A 653 -1.32 -7.13 29.43
N LYS A 654 -0.47 -6.15 29.74
CA LYS A 654 0.72 -6.27 30.60
C LYS A 654 1.73 -7.33 30.10
N LYS A 655 1.71 -7.64 28.81
CA LYS A 655 2.62 -8.59 28.14
C LYS A 655 3.95 -7.90 27.79
N TYR A 656 4.59 -7.26 28.76
CA TYR A 656 5.74 -6.37 28.53
C TYR A 656 6.94 -7.08 27.88
N GLN A 657 7.17 -8.34 28.20
CA GLN A 657 8.26 -9.10 27.57
C GLN A 657 8.01 -9.36 26.08
N GLN A 658 6.75 -9.61 25.69
CA GLN A 658 6.39 -9.75 24.29
C GLN A 658 6.46 -8.39 23.59
N ALA A 659 5.95 -7.34 24.23
CA ALA A 659 6.05 -5.96 23.72
C ALA A 659 7.52 -5.55 23.49
N TYR A 660 8.42 -5.92 24.41
CA TYR A 660 9.87 -5.75 24.26
C TYR A 660 10.41 -6.46 23.00
N THR A 661 10.05 -7.73 22.78
CA THR A 661 10.47 -8.44 21.57
C THR A 661 9.93 -7.78 20.29
N GLN A 662 8.68 -7.34 20.31
CA GLN A 662 8.07 -6.70 19.13
C GLN A 662 8.65 -5.31 18.87
N VAL A 663 8.99 -4.52 19.90
CA VAL A 663 9.60 -3.20 19.69
C VAL A 663 11.03 -3.33 19.13
N LYS A 664 11.79 -4.37 19.48
CA LYS A 664 13.09 -4.66 18.82
C LYS A 664 12.91 -4.94 17.33
N LYS A 665 11.93 -5.78 16.97
CA LYS A 665 11.59 -6.03 15.55
C LYS A 665 11.15 -4.76 14.84
N ALA A 666 10.36 -3.92 15.53
CA ALA A 666 9.95 -2.63 14.98
C ALA A 666 11.15 -1.69 14.78
N GLN A 667 12.15 -1.68 15.66
CA GLN A 667 13.38 -0.89 15.46
C GLN A 667 14.20 -1.39 14.27
N GLU A 668 14.32 -2.71 14.10
CA GLU A 668 14.99 -3.30 12.92
C GLU A 668 14.27 -2.92 11.63
N ARG A 669 12.94 -2.86 11.65
CA ARG A 669 12.11 -2.52 10.49
C ARG A 669 12.04 -1.02 10.22
N PHE A 670 11.99 -0.20 11.27
CA PHE A 670 11.84 1.26 11.22
C PHE A 670 13.03 1.95 11.90
N PRO A 671 14.26 1.82 11.34
CA PRO A 671 15.46 2.37 11.97
C PRO A 671 15.42 3.90 12.12
N GLN A 672 14.65 4.60 11.29
CA GLN A 672 14.42 6.04 11.37
C GLN A 672 13.49 6.47 12.52
N GLN A 673 12.75 5.55 13.13
CA GLN A 673 11.82 5.84 14.22
C GLN A 673 12.52 5.80 15.58
N GLU A 674 13.39 6.79 15.83
CA GLU A 674 14.22 6.89 17.04
C GLU A 674 13.41 6.81 18.35
N ASN A 675 12.15 7.26 18.33
CA ASN A 675 11.21 7.15 19.46
C ASN A 675 10.93 5.71 19.92
N LEU A 676 11.19 4.69 19.09
CA LEU A 676 11.06 3.29 19.51
C LEU A 676 12.08 2.89 20.60
N LYS A 677 13.20 3.61 20.74
CA LYS A 677 14.13 3.40 21.87
C LYS A 677 13.51 3.81 23.20
N LEU A 678 12.71 4.89 23.21
CA LEU A 678 11.95 5.30 24.40
C LEU A 678 10.93 4.23 24.80
N VAL A 679 10.26 3.64 23.80
CA VAL A 679 9.27 2.57 24.01
C VAL A 679 9.94 1.29 24.53
N GLU A 680 11.09 0.90 23.97
CA GLU A 680 11.91 -0.22 24.45
C GLU A 680 12.29 -0.05 25.93
N ALA A 681 12.88 1.09 26.27
CA ALA A 681 13.29 1.40 27.63
C ALA A 681 12.09 1.43 28.60
N ASN A 682 10.94 1.95 28.17
CA ASN A 682 9.71 1.94 28.96
C ASN A 682 9.21 0.50 29.22
N TYR A 683 9.28 -0.41 28.23
CA TYR A 683 8.90 -1.82 28.44
C TYR A 683 9.87 -2.58 29.34
N LEU A 684 11.18 -2.30 29.24
CA LEU A 684 12.17 -2.83 30.17
C LEU A 684 11.94 -2.31 31.60
N LEU A 685 11.57 -1.03 31.75
CA LEU A 685 11.22 -0.45 33.04
C LEU A 685 9.97 -1.13 33.63
N LEU A 686 8.91 -1.30 32.83
CA LEU A 686 7.66 -1.95 33.26
C LEU A 686 7.82 -3.46 33.55
N SER A 687 8.83 -4.11 32.97
CA SER A 687 9.20 -5.50 33.27
C SER A 687 10.23 -5.63 34.41
N ASN A 688 10.52 -4.55 35.13
CA ASN A 688 11.51 -4.47 36.21
C ASN A 688 12.95 -4.84 35.79
N SER A 689 13.26 -4.75 34.49
CA SER A 689 14.60 -5.01 33.93
C SER A 689 15.47 -3.76 33.96
N TYR A 690 15.70 -3.21 35.16
CA TYR A 690 16.26 -1.87 35.36
C TYR A 690 17.65 -1.65 34.74
N GLU A 691 18.56 -2.62 34.87
CA GLU A 691 19.90 -2.49 34.28
C GLU A 691 19.88 -2.46 32.76
N ARG A 692 18.98 -3.23 32.13
CA ARG A 692 18.80 -3.19 30.68
C ARG A 692 18.13 -1.88 30.25
N ALA A 693 17.15 -1.41 31.02
CA ALA A 693 16.52 -0.12 30.78
C ALA A 693 17.55 1.01 30.87
N ARG A 694 18.46 0.97 31.85
CA ARG A 694 19.56 1.94 32.00
C ARG A 694 20.42 2.00 30.74
N GLY A 695 20.90 0.85 30.26
CA GLY A 695 21.72 0.78 29.05
C GLY A 695 21.05 1.43 27.83
N VAL A 696 19.78 1.09 27.58
CA VAL A 696 19.03 1.72 26.47
C VAL A 696 18.82 3.23 26.68
N ILE A 697 18.53 3.66 27.91
CA ILE A 697 18.35 5.08 28.25
C ILE A 697 19.61 5.90 28.02
N GLU A 698 20.78 5.32 28.26
CA GLU A 698 22.09 5.97 28.08
C GLU A 698 22.48 6.10 26.60
N GLU A 699 21.96 5.24 25.72
CA GLU A 699 22.18 5.28 24.27
C GLU A 699 21.25 6.27 23.53
N ILE A 700 20.21 6.78 24.17
CA ILE A 700 19.24 7.69 23.55
C ILE A 700 19.84 9.08 23.43
N ASP A 701 19.99 9.58 22.20
CA ASP A 701 20.24 11.00 21.92
C ASP A 701 18.95 11.80 22.14
N PRO A 702 18.90 12.72 23.12
CA PRO A 702 17.70 13.50 23.41
C PRO A 702 17.26 14.44 22.27
N SER A 703 18.16 14.78 21.33
CA SER A 703 17.86 15.67 20.21
C SER A 703 17.14 14.97 19.05
N GLU A 704 17.24 13.64 18.97
CA GLU A 704 16.66 12.80 17.91
C GLU A 704 15.31 12.18 18.31
N VAL A 705 14.88 12.34 19.58
CA VAL A 705 13.64 11.77 20.11
C VAL A 705 12.68 12.84 20.61
N ASN A 706 11.44 12.44 20.85
CA ASN A 706 10.44 13.30 21.46
C ASN A 706 10.85 13.69 22.88
N GLU A 707 11.15 14.98 23.06
CA GLU A 707 11.62 15.54 24.33
C GLU A 707 10.68 15.20 25.51
N VAL A 708 9.36 15.35 25.34
CA VAL A 708 8.37 15.06 26.38
C VAL A 708 8.39 13.58 26.79
N GLY A 709 8.49 12.68 25.80
CA GLY A 709 8.65 11.25 26.01
C GLY A 709 9.93 10.90 26.76
N TYR A 710 11.05 11.52 26.37
CA TYR A 710 12.35 11.35 27.02
C TYR A 710 12.33 11.80 28.49
N LEU A 711 11.85 13.03 28.77
CA LEU A 711 11.74 13.55 30.14
C LEU A 711 10.86 12.64 31.01
N LYS A 712 9.73 12.16 30.47
CA LYS A 712 8.83 11.24 31.19
C LYS A 712 9.48 9.91 31.50
N LEU A 713 10.22 9.33 30.55
CA LEU A 713 10.95 8.08 30.76
C LEU A 713 12.04 8.23 31.83
N ARG A 714 12.87 9.28 31.75
CA ARG A 714 13.93 9.57 32.73
C ARG A 714 13.35 9.80 34.12
N ALA A 715 12.33 10.64 34.25
CA ALA A 715 11.64 10.89 35.52
C ALA A 715 11.11 9.60 36.15
N LYS A 716 10.44 8.75 35.36
CA LYS A 716 9.96 7.44 35.83
C LYS A 716 11.11 6.52 36.23
N PHE A 717 12.16 6.42 35.43
CA PHE A 717 13.31 5.55 35.71
C PHE A 717 13.97 5.91 37.04
N HIS A 718 14.37 7.19 37.21
CA HIS A 718 15.02 7.65 38.44
C HIS A 718 14.10 7.55 39.67
N TYR A 719 12.79 7.80 39.51
CA TYR A 719 11.82 7.56 40.57
C TYR A 719 11.77 6.08 41.00
N GLN A 720 11.81 5.13 40.06
CA GLN A 720 11.87 3.71 40.39
C GLN A 720 13.20 3.31 41.06
N MET A 721 14.31 3.96 40.70
CA MET A 721 15.63 3.76 41.31
C MET A 721 15.78 4.44 42.67
N ASN A 722 14.74 5.15 43.14
CA ASN A 722 14.77 5.96 44.37
C ASN A 722 15.81 7.11 44.33
N GLU A 723 16.17 7.56 43.13
CA GLU A 723 17.07 8.69 42.87
C GLU A 723 16.23 9.97 42.72
N ASN A 724 15.55 10.35 43.81
CA ASN A 724 14.43 11.31 43.75
C ASN A 724 14.85 12.73 43.34
N ASP A 725 16.06 13.19 43.67
CA ASP A 725 16.59 14.49 43.23
C ASP A 725 16.73 14.55 41.71
N THR A 726 17.35 13.53 41.12
CA THR A 726 17.48 13.42 39.65
C THR A 726 16.12 13.21 38.99
N ALA A 727 15.21 12.46 39.60
CA ALA A 727 13.84 12.32 39.10
C ALA A 727 13.13 13.69 39.02
N LYS A 728 13.37 14.58 40.00
CA LYS A 728 12.81 15.94 40.04
C LYS A 728 13.33 16.79 38.88
N GLU A 729 14.62 16.72 38.56
CA GLU A 729 15.24 17.46 37.45
C GLU A 729 14.56 17.19 36.10
N TYR A 730 14.06 15.97 35.87
CA TYR A 730 13.32 15.61 34.65
C TYR A 730 11.80 15.86 34.77
N ALA A 731 11.20 15.60 35.93
CA ALA A 731 9.76 15.74 36.13
C ALA A 731 9.28 17.20 36.16
N GLN A 732 10.10 18.12 36.67
CA GLN A 732 9.76 19.54 36.72
C GLN A 732 9.59 20.17 35.33
N PRO A 733 10.56 20.10 34.38
CA PRO A 733 10.37 20.63 33.03
C PRO A 733 9.27 19.89 32.27
N LEU A 734 9.09 18.58 32.51
CA LEU A 734 7.97 17.82 31.94
C LEU A 734 6.61 18.41 32.36
N HIS A 735 6.43 18.69 33.65
CA HIS A 735 5.21 19.31 34.16
C HIS A 735 5.03 20.74 33.63
N GLN A 736 6.08 21.55 33.57
CA GLN A 736 6.01 22.92 33.06
C GLN A 736 5.61 22.98 31.58
N ARG A 737 6.17 22.08 30.75
CA ARG A 737 5.85 21.97 29.32
C ARG A 737 4.45 21.39 29.09
N GLN A 738 4.07 20.37 29.85
CA GLN A 738 2.80 19.68 29.71
C GLN A 738 2.18 19.35 31.09
N PRO A 739 1.46 20.29 31.71
CA PRO A 739 0.85 20.13 33.04
C PRO A 739 -0.45 19.31 32.96
N SER A 740 -0.33 18.06 32.51
CA SER A 740 -1.42 17.07 32.46
C SER A 740 -1.58 16.39 33.82
N ALA A 741 -2.75 15.80 34.09
CA ALA A 741 -2.99 15.07 35.34
C ALA A 741 -1.93 13.99 35.61
N THR A 742 -1.53 13.23 34.59
CA THR A 742 -0.49 12.19 34.69
C THR A 742 0.89 12.76 35.02
N ASN A 743 1.31 13.84 34.36
CA ASN A 743 2.63 14.42 34.59
C ASN A 743 2.70 15.14 35.94
N SER A 744 1.63 15.85 36.31
CA SER A 744 1.48 16.49 37.61
C SER A 744 1.47 15.46 38.75
N PHE A 745 0.80 14.32 38.56
CA PHE A 745 0.81 13.22 39.52
C PHE A 745 2.23 12.67 39.73
N LEU A 746 2.94 12.34 38.65
CA LEU A 746 4.33 11.86 38.74
C LEU A 746 5.25 12.87 39.44
N TYR A 747 5.14 14.15 39.09
CA TYR A 747 5.96 15.19 39.70
C TYR A 747 5.64 15.37 41.19
N ALA A 748 4.36 15.40 41.56
CA ALA A 748 3.94 15.49 42.95
C ALA A 748 4.38 14.27 43.79
N GLN A 749 4.36 13.05 43.21
CA GLN A 749 4.90 11.85 43.87
C GLN A 749 6.41 11.93 44.12
N ILE A 750 7.17 12.50 43.19
CA ILE A 750 8.61 12.72 43.36
C ILE A 750 8.85 13.73 44.48
N LEU A 751 8.12 14.85 44.48
CA LEU A 751 8.19 15.86 45.54
C LEU A 751 7.80 15.30 46.91
N GLN A 752 6.80 14.42 46.98
CA GLN A 752 6.42 13.71 48.20
C GLN A 752 7.59 12.92 48.78
N ARG A 753 8.32 12.14 47.96
CA ARG A 753 9.50 11.38 48.42
C ARG A 753 10.66 12.27 48.87
N LEU A 754 10.73 13.49 48.34
CA LEU A 754 11.70 14.50 48.76
C LEU A 754 11.26 15.28 50.03
N GLY A 755 10.04 15.04 50.52
CA GLY A 755 9.47 15.77 51.66
C GLY A 755 8.99 17.20 51.33
N GLU A 756 8.91 17.55 50.04
CA GLU A 756 8.45 18.87 49.57
C GLU A 756 6.92 18.94 49.46
N TYR A 757 6.23 18.68 50.57
CA TYR A 757 4.77 18.50 50.63
C TYR A 757 3.98 19.71 50.12
N ASP A 758 4.35 20.94 50.51
CA ASP A 758 3.64 22.15 50.11
C ASP A 758 3.69 22.37 48.58
N THR A 759 4.85 22.14 47.97
CA THR A 759 5.03 22.22 46.51
C THR A 759 4.21 21.13 45.82
N ALA A 760 4.22 19.90 46.34
CA ALA A 760 3.44 18.79 45.81
C ALA A 760 1.93 19.09 45.82
N VAL A 761 1.41 19.63 46.93
CA VAL A 761 0.00 20.02 47.06
C VAL A 761 -0.35 21.13 46.06
N ASN A 762 0.54 22.11 45.85
CA ASN A 762 0.31 23.17 44.86
C ASN A 762 0.24 22.64 43.43
N VAL A 763 1.14 21.72 43.05
CA VAL A 763 1.12 21.04 41.74
C VAL A 763 -0.20 20.29 41.54
N VAL A 764 -0.64 19.53 42.55
CA VAL A 764 -1.90 18.77 42.49
C VAL A 764 -3.12 19.70 42.43
N ASN A 765 -3.12 20.81 43.18
CA ASN A 765 -4.18 21.81 43.12
C ASN A 765 -4.31 22.43 41.72
N GLY A 766 -3.19 22.81 41.10
CA GLY A 766 -3.19 23.35 39.74
C GLY A 766 -3.71 22.35 38.71
N ALA A 767 -3.45 21.05 38.90
CA ALA A 767 -3.98 20.00 38.03
C ALA A 767 -5.49 19.77 38.26
N LEU A 768 -5.95 19.73 39.52
CA LEU A 768 -7.36 19.56 39.88
C LEU A 768 -8.24 20.77 39.50
N GLN A 769 -7.67 21.97 39.33
CA GLN A 769 -8.41 23.10 38.76
C GLN A 769 -8.87 22.85 37.31
N LYS A 770 -8.16 21.98 36.58
CA LYS A 770 -8.49 21.63 35.18
C LYS A 770 -9.35 20.37 35.06
N ASP A 771 -9.16 19.43 35.98
CA ASP A 771 -9.92 18.18 36.05
C ASP A 771 -10.18 17.86 37.53
N ASP A 772 -11.27 18.42 38.05
CA ASP A 772 -11.66 18.27 39.45
C ASP A 772 -12.20 16.87 39.78
N THR A 773 -12.46 16.05 38.75
CA THR A 773 -12.98 14.69 38.90
C THR A 773 -11.88 13.64 39.01
N ASN A 774 -10.61 14.03 38.81
CA ASN A 774 -9.49 13.11 38.75
C ASN A 774 -9.22 12.41 40.09
N LEU A 775 -9.65 11.16 40.20
CA LEU A 775 -9.56 10.39 41.44
C LEU A 775 -8.12 10.14 41.90
N ALA A 776 -7.18 9.89 40.98
CA ALA A 776 -5.79 9.66 41.33
C ALA A 776 -5.18 10.90 41.98
N LEU A 777 -5.45 12.08 41.43
CA LEU A 777 -5.00 13.35 42.00
C LEU A 777 -5.71 13.67 43.33
N LYS A 778 -7.01 13.41 43.45
CA LYS A 778 -7.72 13.57 44.73
C LYS A 778 -7.14 12.68 45.83
N ASN A 779 -6.87 11.42 45.50
CA ASN A 779 -6.24 10.47 46.42
C ASN A 779 -4.85 10.94 46.84
N LEU A 780 -4.00 11.34 45.88
CA LEU A 780 -2.67 11.88 46.18
C LEU A 780 -2.74 13.16 47.03
N LYS A 781 -3.71 14.05 46.77
CA LYS A 781 -3.93 15.23 47.61
C LYS A 781 -4.33 14.87 49.03
N ALA A 782 -5.24 13.90 49.19
CA ALA A 782 -5.68 13.44 50.50
C ALA A 782 -4.50 12.83 51.29
N GLU A 783 -3.64 12.05 50.62
CA GLU A 783 -2.41 11.52 51.19
C GLU A 783 -1.44 12.63 51.61
N LEU A 784 -1.13 13.57 50.72
CA LEU A 784 -0.22 14.70 50.98
C LEU A 784 -0.69 15.64 52.12
N THR A 785 -1.99 15.69 52.38
CA THR A 785 -2.60 16.57 53.40
C THR A 785 -2.97 15.84 54.69
N SER A 786 -2.77 14.52 54.75
CA SER A 786 -3.21 13.68 55.88
C SER A 786 -2.62 14.10 57.22
N GLU A 787 -1.34 14.49 57.25
CA GLU A 787 -0.68 14.95 58.49
C GLU A 787 -0.82 16.47 58.73
N SER A 788 -0.70 17.28 57.68
CA SER A 788 -0.69 18.75 57.78
C SER A 788 -2.08 19.37 57.90
N ASN A 789 -3.09 18.75 57.29
CA ASN A 789 -4.48 19.20 57.31
C ASN A 789 -5.46 17.99 57.30
N PRO A 790 -5.54 17.24 58.40
CA PRO A 790 -6.30 15.99 58.44
C PRO A 790 -7.79 16.18 58.15
N LYS A 791 -8.39 17.35 58.47
CA LYS A 791 -9.80 17.64 58.13
C LYS A 791 -10.04 17.69 56.61
N GLN A 792 -9.08 18.22 55.86
CA GLN A 792 -9.16 18.24 54.40
C GLN A 792 -9.01 16.83 53.83
N ALA A 793 -8.08 16.04 54.37
CA ALA A 793 -7.90 14.64 53.97
C ALA A 793 -9.18 13.82 54.20
N VAL A 794 -9.85 13.99 55.35
CA VAL A 794 -11.16 13.37 55.62
C VAL A 794 -12.17 13.72 54.54
N THR A 795 -12.33 15.00 54.22
CA THR A 795 -13.31 15.45 53.22
C THR A 795 -13.07 14.78 51.87
N LEU A 796 -11.80 14.74 51.42
CA LEU A 796 -11.42 14.10 50.15
C LEU A 796 -11.63 12.59 50.17
N TYR A 797 -11.23 11.90 51.24
CA TYR A 797 -11.43 10.46 51.35
C TYR A 797 -12.90 10.08 51.47
N GLN A 798 -13.75 10.94 52.02
CA GLN A 798 -15.19 10.73 52.09
C GLN A 798 -15.83 10.84 50.70
N GLU A 799 -15.44 11.83 49.89
CA GLU A 799 -15.83 11.91 48.48
C GLU A 799 -15.38 10.67 47.67
N ILE A 800 -14.18 10.14 47.94
CA ILE A 800 -13.69 8.92 47.29
C ILE A 800 -14.48 7.70 47.77
N ALA A 801 -14.79 7.62 49.08
CA ALA A 801 -15.54 6.54 49.69
C ALA A 801 -16.99 6.45 49.18
N ASP A 802 -17.63 7.59 48.90
CA ASP A 802 -18.98 7.62 48.32
C ASP A 802 -19.04 6.93 46.95
N ARG A 803 -17.94 6.97 46.18
CA ARG A 803 -17.83 6.30 44.88
C ARG A 803 -17.30 4.87 44.98
N TYR A 804 -16.50 4.57 46.00
CA TYR A 804 -15.88 3.26 46.21
C TYR A 804 -16.15 2.72 47.61
N PRO A 805 -17.43 2.47 47.96
CA PRO A 805 -17.81 2.06 49.32
C PRO A 805 -17.21 0.71 49.72
N ASP A 806 -16.88 -0.13 48.75
CA ASP A 806 -16.35 -1.49 48.98
C ASP A 806 -14.81 -1.58 48.91
N SER A 807 -14.11 -0.44 48.83
CA SER A 807 -12.64 -0.42 48.83
C SER A 807 -12.10 -0.33 50.26
N PHE A 808 -11.55 -1.43 50.77
CA PHE A 808 -10.96 -1.45 52.12
C PHE A 808 -9.82 -0.44 52.28
N VAL A 809 -9.06 -0.17 51.22
CA VAL A 809 -7.95 0.81 51.22
C VAL A 809 -8.50 2.22 51.44
N VAL A 810 -9.57 2.59 50.73
CA VAL A 810 -10.21 3.91 50.88
C VAL A 810 -10.82 4.05 52.28
N MET A 811 -11.52 3.02 52.76
CA MET A 811 -12.12 3.02 54.10
C MET A 811 -11.05 3.10 55.19
N ASN A 812 -9.91 2.42 55.02
CA ASN A 812 -8.79 2.47 55.95
C ASN A 812 -8.13 3.86 55.98
N ASN A 813 -7.88 4.45 54.81
CA ASN A 813 -7.29 5.78 54.73
C ASN A 813 -8.22 6.89 55.24
N LEU A 814 -9.54 6.74 55.02
CA LEU A 814 -10.56 7.59 55.63
C LEU A 814 -10.53 7.45 57.16
N ALA A 815 -10.46 6.21 57.66
CA ALA A 815 -10.38 5.95 59.10
C ALA A 815 -9.16 6.62 59.73
N TRP A 816 -7.98 6.41 59.15
CA TRP A 816 -6.74 7.02 59.59
C TRP A 816 -6.82 8.56 59.60
N SER A 817 -7.28 9.15 58.49
CA SER A 817 -7.42 10.61 58.38
C SER A 817 -8.43 11.17 59.39
N ALA A 818 -9.53 10.45 59.64
CA ALA A 818 -10.55 10.84 60.62
C ALA A 818 -10.01 10.80 62.06
N ILE A 819 -9.21 9.79 62.40
CA ILE A 819 -8.52 9.69 63.68
C ILE A 819 -7.57 10.88 63.86
N GLN A 820 -6.74 11.19 62.86
CA GLN A 820 -5.82 12.34 62.92
C GLN A 820 -6.59 13.68 63.03
N ALA A 821 -7.79 13.77 62.43
CA ALA A 821 -8.66 14.95 62.51
C ALA A 821 -9.40 15.09 63.85
N GLY A 822 -9.27 14.13 64.77
CA GLY A 822 -10.02 14.08 66.03
C GLY A 822 -11.48 13.61 65.88
N GLN A 823 -11.86 13.07 64.72
CA GLN A 823 -13.20 12.55 64.43
C GLN A 823 -13.27 11.05 64.72
N TYR A 824 -13.08 10.68 66.00
CA TYR A 824 -12.86 9.28 66.39
C TYR A 824 -14.03 8.34 66.10
N GLU A 825 -15.27 8.81 66.17
CA GLU A 825 -16.46 8.02 65.81
C GLU A 825 -16.45 7.63 64.33
N LEU A 826 -16.23 8.61 63.43
CA LEU A 826 -16.09 8.36 62.00
C LEU A 826 -14.88 7.47 61.70
N GLY A 827 -13.77 7.68 62.42
CA GLY A 827 -12.57 6.85 62.35
C GLY A 827 -12.88 5.38 62.67
N LEU A 828 -13.58 5.13 63.78
CA LEU A 828 -13.96 3.78 64.20
C LEU A 828 -14.93 3.11 63.22
N ASP A 829 -15.95 3.83 62.75
CA ASP A 829 -16.92 3.27 61.80
C ASP A 829 -16.27 2.93 60.46
N SER A 830 -15.37 3.79 59.98
CA SER A 830 -14.63 3.55 58.74
C SER A 830 -13.62 2.40 58.89
N ALA A 831 -12.91 2.31 60.02
CA ALA A 831 -11.99 1.22 60.30
C ALA A 831 -12.71 -0.13 60.41
N LYS A 832 -13.90 -0.17 61.02
CA LYS A 832 -14.74 -1.38 61.07
C LYS A 832 -15.16 -1.83 59.68
N LYS A 833 -15.55 -0.89 58.80
CA LYS A 833 -15.86 -1.21 57.40
C LYS A 833 -14.64 -1.77 56.67
N ALA A 834 -13.48 -1.14 56.83
CA ALA A 834 -12.23 -1.65 56.25
C ALA A 834 -11.92 -3.08 56.75
N ALA A 835 -12.08 -3.34 58.05
CA ALA A 835 -11.86 -4.65 58.65
C ALA A 835 -12.90 -5.70 58.22
N GLN A 836 -14.14 -5.30 57.94
CA GLN A 836 -15.14 -6.21 57.35
C GLN A 836 -14.75 -6.63 55.93
N LEU A 837 -14.20 -5.71 55.14
CA LEU A 837 -13.78 -5.95 53.76
C LEU A 837 -12.46 -6.74 53.68
N ALA A 838 -11.55 -6.50 54.61
CA ALA A 838 -10.21 -7.10 54.61
C ALA A 838 -9.71 -7.43 56.04
N PRO A 839 -10.33 -8.42 56.73
CA PRO A 839 -10.09 -8.68 58.15
C PRO A 839 -8.67 -9.18 58.47
N GLN A 840 -7.94 -9.69 57.48
CA GLN A 840 -6.61 -10.29 57.64
C GLN A 840 -5.47 -9.32 57.28
N GLN A 841 -5.79 -8.06 56.94
CA GLN A 841 -4.76 -7.08 56.56
C GLN A 841 -4.18 -6.39 57.81
N PRO A 842 -2.87 -6.53 58.09
CA PRO A 842 -2.29 -6.01 59.33
C PRO A 842 -2.43 -4.50 59.50
N GLN A 843 -2.35 -3.72 58.41
CA GLN A 843 -2.52 -2.26 58.43
C GLN A 843 -3.97 -1.86 58.78
N VAL A 844 -4.94 -2.69 58.42
CA VAL A 844 -6.36 -2.49 58.75
C VAL A 844 -6.60 -2.81 60.22
N MET A 845 -6.00 -3.89 60.72
CA MET A 845 -6.02 -4.25 62.14
C MET A 845 -5.41 -3.14 63.00
N ASP A 846 -4.25 -2.61 62.59
CA ASP A 846 -3.57 -1.50 63.27
C ASP A 846 -4.42 -0.24 63.29
N THR A 847 -4.96 0.18 62.15
CA THR A 847 -5.83 1.37 62.08
C THR A 847 -7.08 1.21 62.95
N LEU A 848 -7.70 0.03 62.95
CA LEU A 848 -8.84 -0.28 63.81
C LEU A 848 -8.45 -0.28 65.30
N ALA A 849 -7.28 -0.80 65.64
CA ALA A 849 -6.76 -0.77 66.99
C ALA A 849 -6.52 0.67 67.49
N VAL A 850 -5.93 1.52 66.65
CA VAL A 850 -5.75 2.95 66.96
C VAL A 850 -7.10 3.64 67.15
N ALA A 851 -8.11 3.32 66.32
CA ALA A 851 -9.46 3.84 66.50
C ALA A 851 -10.05 3.43 67.86
N HIS A 852 -9.95 2.15 68.22
CA HIS A 852 -10.38 1.63 69.53
C HIS A 852 -9.62 2.29 70.68
N MET A 853 -8.30 2.47 70.55
CA MET A 853 -7.46 3.14 71.54
C MET A 853 -7.92 4.59 71.77
N LYS A 854 -8.18 5.38 70.71
CA LYS A 854 -8.68 6.76 70.86
C LYS A 854 -10.10 6.82 71.43
N MET A 855 -10.87 5.75 71.32
CA MET A 855 -12.18 5.59 71.96
C MET A 855 -12.09 5.03 73.39
N GLY A 856 -10.89 4.83 73.94
CA GLY A 856 -10.65 4.33 75.29
C GLY A 856 -10.83 2.81 75.47
N GLN A 857 -10.93 2.06 74.37
CA GLN A 857 -11.16 0.62 74.35
C GLN A 857 -9.83 -0.15 74.22
N TYR A 858 -8.98 -0.01 75.24
CA TYR A 858 -7.58 -0.45 75.17
C TYR A 858 -7.41 -1.98 75.08
N ASP A 859 -8.25 -2.78 75.73
CA ASP A 859 -8.16 -4.26 75.65
C ASP A 859 -8.43 -4.78 74.21
N THR A 860 -9.39 -4.15 73.52
CA THR A 860 -9.71 -4.47 72.12
C THR A 860 -8.57 -4.03 71.20
N ALA A 861 -8.00 -2.84 71.44
CA ALA A 861 -6.85 -2.36 70.70
C ALA A 861 -5.63 -3.28 70.87
N GLU A 862 -5.38 -3.76 72.10
CA GLU A 862 -4.28 -4.69 72.38
C GLU A 862 -4.43 -6.00 71.60
N SER A 863 -5.63 -6.59 71.61
CA SER A 863 -5.90 -7.85 70.90
C SER A 863 -5.60 -7.73 69.40
N LEU A 864 -6.06 -6.64 68.78
CA LEU A 864 -5.83 -6.37 67.35
C LEU A 864 -4.35 -6.10 67.03
N LEU A 865 -3.63 -5.39 67.90
CA LEU A 865 -2.21 -5.08 67.71
C LEU A 865 -1.31 -6.29 67.92
N ILE A 866 -1.72 -7.26 68.75
CA ILE A 866 -1.03 -8.56 68.85
C ILE A 866 -1.09 -9.28 67.50
N GLU A 867 -2.29 -9.39 66.90
CA GLU A 867 -2.46 -10.02 65.58
C GLU A 867 -1.70 -9.25 64.48
N ALA A 868 -1.80 -7.92 64.47
CA ALA A 868 -1.10 -7.08 63.49
C ALA A 868 0.43 -7.22 63.59
N LYS A 869 0.97 -7.25 64.81
CA LYS A 869 2.40 -7.45 65.08
C LYS A 869 2.85 -8.87 64.75
N GLU A 870 2.06 -9.90 65.02
CA GLU A 870 2.40 -11.27 64.61
C GLU A 870 2.55 -11.39 63.08
N ALA A 871 1.69 -10.67 62.35
CA ALA A 871 1.77 -10.63 60.89
C ALA A 871 2.89 -9.73 60.34
N LEU A 872 3.22 -8.62 61.01
CA LEU A 872 4.30 -7.69 60.64
C LEU A 872 5.18 -7.35 61.86
N PRO A 873 6.06 -8.27 62.29
CA PRO A 873 6.79 -8.15 63.56
C PRO A 873 7.79 -7.01 63.61
N ASP A 874 8.27 -6.53 62.46
CA ASP A 874 9.28 -5.47 62.36
C ASP A 874 8.70 -4.10 61.96
N ASN A 875 7.36 -3.97 61.90
CA ASN A 875 6.74 -2.70 61.50
C ASN A 875 6.77 -1.68 62.66
N GLU A 876 7.52 -0.60 62.48
CA GLU A 876 7.70 0.43 63.51
C GLU A 876 6.37 1.05 63.98
N GLU A 877 5.44 1.38 63.07
CA GLU A 877 4.17 2.04 63.45
C GLU A 877 3.30 1.12 64.31
N ILE A 878 3.15 -0.15 63.92
CA ILE A 878 2.38 -1.15 64.69
C ILE A 878 3.00 -1.34 66.07
N LEU A 879 4.32 -1.44 66.15
CA LEU A 879 5.03 -1.59 67.42
C LEU A 879 4.90 -0.34 68.32
N LEU A 880 4.91 0.86 67.74
CA LEU A 880 4.68 2.11 68.47
C LEU A 880 3.25 2.21 69.00
N HIS A 881 2.24 1.90 68.17
CA HIS A 881 0.84 1.86 68.61
C HIS A 881 0.63 0.80 69.69
N TYR A 882 1.26 -0.37 69.58
CA TYR A 882 1.23 -1.42 70.60
C TYR A 882 1.83 -0.95 71.92
N ALA A 883 3.00 -0.33 71.89
CA ALA A 883 3.62 0.27 73.08
C ALA A 883 2.72 1.35 73.71
N GLU A 884 2.11 2.23 72.90
CA GLU A 884 1.17 3.26 73.38
C GLU A 884 -0.03 2.62 74.13
N VAL A 885 -0.63 1.57 73.56
CA VAL A 885 -1.74 0.83 74.19
C VAL A 885 -1.31 0.17 75.51
N LEU A 886 -0.13 -0.45 75.56
CA LEU A 886 0.40 -1.07 76.78
C LEU A 886 0.58 -0.04 77.92
N ILE A 887 0.98 1.19 77.61
CA ILE A 887 1.08 2.27 78.60
C ILE A 887 -0.30 2.61 79.16
N TYR A 888 -1.33 2.72 78.32
CA TYR A 888 -2.70 2.98 78.78
C TYR A 888 -3.27 1.83 79.64
N LEU A 889 -2.88 0.59 79.37
CA LEU A 889 -3.21 -0.59 80.16
C LEU A 889 -2.34 -0.77 81.42
N ASN A 890 -1.40 0.15 81.70
CA ASN A 890 -0.47 0.10 82.82
C ASN A 890 0.50 -1.11 82.78
N LYS A 891 0.79 -1.64 81.58
CA LYS A 891 1.77 -2.69 81.29
C LYS A 891 3.13 -2.09 80.92
N LEU A 892 3.67 -1.25 81.82
CA LEU A 892 4.80 -0.36 81.53
C LEU A 892 6.09 -1.11 81.12
N SER A 893 6.43 -2.20 81.81
CA SER A 893 7.64 -2.98 81.49
C SER A 893 7.58 -3.65 80.12
N GLU A 894 6.41 -4.09 79.67
CA GLU A 894 6.23 -4.65 78.32
C GLU A 894 6.38 -3.57 77.25
N SER A 895 5.83 -2.38 77.50
CA SER A 895 6.02 -1.22 76.62
C SER A 895 7.50 -0.83 76.50
N GLU A 896 8.25 -0.80 77.61
CA GLU A 896 9.69 -0.50 77.60
C GLU A 896 10.47 -1.49 76.72
N GLN A 897 10.15 -2.78 76.81
CA GLN A 897 10.79 -3.81 76.00
C GLN A 897 10.55 -3.60 74.50
N ILE A 898 9.31 -3.28 74.11
CA ILE A 898 8.97 -2.99 72.71
C ILE A 898 9.67 -1.71 72.23
N LEU A 899 9.65 -0.63 73.02
CA LEU A 899 10.32 0.61 72.63
C LEU A 899 11.84 0.42 72.51
N ALA A 900 12.45 -0.47 73.29
CA ALA A 900 13.88 -0.77 73.21
C ALA A 900 14.29 -1.44 71.89
N THR A 901 13.36 -2.14 71.19
CA THR A 901 13.66 -2.78 69.90
C THR A 901 13.59 -1.81 68.72
N LEU A 902 13.00 -0.62 68.91
CA LEU A 902 12.82 0.37 67.85
C LEU A 902 14.01 1.33 67.73
N ALA A 903 14.32 1.76 66.50
CA ALA A 903 15.28 2.83 66.25
C ALA A 903 14.81 4.17 66.85
N THR A 904 15.71 5.13 67.06
CA THR A 904 15.35 6.46 67.54
C THR A 904 14.56 7.22 66.47
N SER A 905 13.35 7.66 66.81
CA SER A 905 12.48 8.45 65.93
C SER A 905 11.68 9.45 66.75
N GLU A 906 11.22 10.54 66.11
CA GLU A 906 10.38 11.54 66.80
C GLU A 906 9.08 10.90 67.32
N LYS A 907 8.53 9.92 66.59
CA LYS A 907 7.35 9.16 67.00
C LYS A 907 7.64 8.33 68.25
N LYS A 908 8.78 7.62 68.30
CA LYS A 908 9.24 6.90 69.50
C LYS A 908 9.42 7.84 70.69
N ASP A 909 10.03 9.00 70.51
CA ASP A 909 10.25 9.99 71.58
C ASP A 909 8.93 10.50 72.17
N ARG A 910 7.87 10.60 71.36
CA ARG A 910 6.52 10.95 71.84
C ARG A 910 5.95 9.85 72.75
N VAL A 911 6.11 8.58 72.37
CA VAL A 911 5.64 7.45 73.18
C VAL A 911 6.47 7.30 74.46
N LEU A 912 7.79 7.53 74.40
CA LEU A 912 8.65 7.57 75.59
C LEU A 912 8.23 8.66 76.58
N LYS A 913 7.90 9.87 76.11
CA LYS A 913 7.36 10.92 76.98
C LYS A 913 6.02 10.53 77.62
N LEU A 914 5.18 9.77 76.90
CA LEU A 914 3.92 9.27 77.46
C LEU A 914 4.18 8.24 78.58
N LEU A 915 5.16 7.35 78.38
CA LEU A 915 5.61 6.39 79.37
C LEU A 915 6.16 7.10 80.62
N ASP A 916 7.04 8.08 80.46
CA ASP A 916 7.65 8.85 81.56
C ASP A 916 6.61 9.61 82.40
N ASN A 917 5.50 10.03 81.80
CA ASN A 917 4.40 10.71 82.52
C ASN A 917 3.52 9.74 83.34
N LYS A 918 3.64 8.42 83.12
CA LYS A 918 2.84 7.35 83.73
C LYS A 918 3.63 6.53 84.75
N SER A 919 4.95 6.45 84.58
CA SER A 919 5.94 5.90 85.52
C SER A 919 6.13 6.80 86.74
#